data_AF-W4FCD3-F1
#
_entry.id   AF-W4FCD3-F1
#
_cell.length_a   1.000
_cell.length_b   1.000
_cell.length_c   1.000
_cell.angle_alpha   90.00
_cell.angle_beta   90.00
_cell.angle_gamma   90.00
#
_symmetry.space_group_name_H-M   'P 1'
#
loop_
_entity.id
_entity.type
_entity.pdbx_description
1 polymer ?
#
loop_
_entity_poly.entity_id
_entity_poly.type
_entity_poly.pdbx_seq_one_letter_code
_entity_poly.pdbx_strand_id
1 'polypeptide(L)'
;MSAAPCLYGSMNASRIVVAGPLCKGNVSDVCVVDSKCALVTKNISSVGIEGTITMTYVNGYKTGWDSVDAIGDLSNLSTIGLSVVNFTKLNIDAITFSRTLQYLLFDNMSIPVIPETLNYTDRLGHLLFIETNTSNIPKTLPVNLFDWTFLYQPLNTDTLPNIPYSVQYLDLHGNEITNLTYHKLDWTNKTHVFLHKNKLQEISNVKFKKGMLKSFVLSNANISHFELDLNSFGALDSLGPFQILNQSFFDAQEYGFRMNISNITQDAQKCDAVKGVVTELWSLHAAINKKTYSVCVVTPPPAATTLLPTPAPTVASSSNTGLIVGVVAIGVVILVAALCFFIRRRNRKSDAEFEYQREGGKSAGGTTSTRFITDNTATGIDMSELTLYRLNQQDVVPQKKIASGAYAHVLYGTYKGTPVAIKKLLSSRVGVSEVQGLIDEIKLLASFTSPYVVKLVGCCWDQPSDLECVLEYMNAGDLRDNLIARTAVDFTWNEKIHVIAAIVDALAYLHSMPVIHRDLKSRNVLLDSVKSAKLTDFGVSKEDTQETMTVGVGTYRWMAPEILQVNHYSVAADMFSFGMILSELDTHNIPYADVTNPKNGKPLVDTAIMSMVIAGTIKPTFSHTMPEWVRDMAQQCIATDPEDRPTAMMLSNVVRKQIKREAHQLGV
;
A
#
# COMPACT_ATOMS: atom_id res chain seq x y z
N MET A 1 57.85 2.39 -12.10
CA MET A 1 56.46 2.72 -12.48
C MET A 1 55.97 3.78 -11.53
N SER A 2 55.66 4.99 -12.00
CA SER A 2 55.04 6.04 -11.17
C SER A 2 53.72 5.50 -10.65
N ALA A 3 53.49 5.54 -9.33
CA ALA A 3 52.17 5.27 -8.78
C ALA A 3 51.16 6.21 -9.45
N ALA A 4 49.99 5.68 -9.83
CA ALA A 4 48.92 6.52 -10.36
C ALA A 4 48.60 7.62 -9.33
N PRO A 5 48.43 8.89 -9.75
CA PRO A 5 48.09 9.97 -8.83
C PRO A 5 46.76 9.66 -8.13
N CYS A 6 46.69 9.94 -6.82
CA CYS A 6 45.48 9.71 -6.04
C CYS A 6 44.32 10.54 -6.58
N LEU A 7 43.16 9.90 -6.78
CA LEU A 7 41.93 10.52 -7.27
C LEU A 7 41.46 11.70 -6.40
N TYR A 8 41.80 11.65 -5.11
CA TYR A 8 41.39 12.64 -4.12
C TYR A 8 42.45 13.70 -3.82
N GLY A 9 43.55 13.76 -4.59
CA GLY A 9 44.68 14.66 -4.35
C GLY A 9 44.35 16.15 -4.41
N SER A 10 43.26 16.52 -5.09
CA SER A 10 42.74 17.89 -5.17
C SER A 10 41.69 18.20 -4.10
N MET A 11 41.24 17.21 -3.31
CA MET A 11 40.24 17.43 -2.27
C MET A 11 40.91 17.98 -1.01
N ASN A 12 40.37 19.06 -0.46
CA ASN A 12 40.77 19.56 0.85
C ASN A 12 40.07 18.75 1.96
N ALA A 13 40.38 17.45 2.03
CA ALA A 13 39.77 16.49 2.95
C ALA A 13 40.84 15.55 3.53
N SER A 14 40.75 15.29 4.84
CA SER A 14 41.69 14.40 5.55
C SER A 14 41.10 13.02 5.84
N ARG A 15 39.76 12.93 5.85
CA ARG A 15 39.01 11.71 6.11
C ARG A 15 37.93 11.52 5.05
N ILE A 16 38.22 10.69 4.05
CA ILE A 16 37.37 10.43 2.89
C ILE A 16 36.87 9.00 2.96
N VAL A 17 35.54 8.82 2.97
CA VAL A 17 34.93 7.49 2.94
C VAL A 17 34.96 6.96 1.50
N VAL A 18 35.52 5.76 1.32
CA VAL A 18 35.68 5.12 0.00
C VAL A 18 35.42 3.62 0.12
N ALA A 19 35.12 2.99 -1.03
CA ALA A 19 34.96 1.55 -1.14
C ALA A 19 35.83 0.93 -2.22
N GLY A 20 36.34 -0.27 -1.93
CA GLY A 20 37.07 -1.09 -2.89
C GLY A 20 38.59 -1.10 -2.70
N PRO A 21 39.40 -1.11 -3.77
CA PRO A 21 40.81 -1.54 -3.70
C PRO A 21 41.70 -0.75 -2.72
N LEU A 22 41.36 0.50 -2.43
CA LEU A 22 42.10 1.35 -1.48
C LEU A 22 41.99 0.85 -0.03
N CYS A 23 40.98 0.04 0.29
CA CYS A 23 40.74 -0.46 1.64
C CYS A 23 41.62 -1.65 2.04
N LYS A 24 42.58 -2.06 1.18
CA LYS A 24 43.54 -3.15 1.43
C LYS A 24 42.83 -4.40 2.02
N GLY A 25 41.72 -4.78 1.39
CA GLY A 25 40.75 -5.80 1.83
C GLY A 25 39.93 -6.31 0.64
N ASN A 26 38.75 -6.87 0.88
CA ASN A 26 37.85 -7.33 -0.18
C ASN A 26 37.29 -6.14 -0.99
N VAL A 27 36.90 -6.34 -2.25
CA VAL A 27 36.43 -5.25 -3.14
C VAL A 27 35.15 -4.58 -2.62
N SER A 28 34.45 -5.23 -1.70
CA SER A 28 33.26 -4.75 -0.99
C SER A 28 33.55 -3.99 0.31
N ASP A 29 34.81 -3.86 0.72
CA ASP A 29 35.15 -3.23 2.00
C ASP A 29 35.07 -1.71 1.90
N VAL A 30 34.53 -1.08 2.95
CA VAL A 30 34.51 0.37 3.13
C VAL A 30 35.56 0.78 4.16
N CYS A 31 36.27 1.86 3.88
CA CYS A 31 37.29 2.40 4.77
C CYS A 31 37.39 3.92 4.64
N VAL A 32 38.26 4.50 5.47
CA VAL A 32 38.59 5.93 5.41
C VAL A 32 40.01 6.10 4.90
N VAL A 33 40.19 6.94 3.89
CA VAL A 33 41.50 7.32 3.32
C VAL A 33 41.73 8.84 3.41
N ASP A 34 42.98 9.27 3.28
CA ASP A 34 43.34 10.69 3.14
C ASP A 34 43.41 11.12 1.67
N SER A 35 43.66 12.40 1.41
CA SER A 35 43.83 12.95 0.05
C SER A 35 45.04 12.40 -0.72
N LYS A 36 45.90 11.60 -0.07
CA LYS A 36 46.99 10.85 -0.73
C LYS A 36 46.62 9.39 -0.97
N CYS A 37 45.34 9.02 -0.76
CA CYS A 37 44.80 7.66 -0.85
C CYS A 37 45.46 6.69 0.14
N ALA A 38 46.08 7.21 1.20
CA ALA A 38 46.60 6.39 2.27
C ALA A 38 45.46 6.02 3.23
N LEU A 39 45.42 4.74 3.61
CA LEU A 39 44.45 4.21 4.56
C LEU A 39 44.63 4.89 5.93
N VAL A 40 43.60 5.59 6.40
CA VAL A 40 43.55 6.26 7.71
C VAL A 40 43.03 5.29 8.77
N THR A 41 41.90 4.61 8.52
CA THR A 41 41.36 3.58 9.43
C THR A 41 40.49 2.56 8.69
N LYS A 42 40.50 1.31 9.18
CA LYS A 42 39.52 0.26 8.84
C LYS A 42 38.39 0.14 9.87
N ASN A 43 38.64 0.53 11.12
CA ASN A 43 37.67 0.44 12.20
C ASN A 43 36.82 1.71 12.26
N ILE A 44 35.53 1.47 12.46
CA ILE A 44 34.49 2.48 12.47
C ILE A 44 33.85 2.41 13.85
N SER A 45 34.27 3.29 14.75
CA SER A 45 33.69 3.39 16.09
C SER A 45 32.62 4.49 16.07
N SER A 46 31.39 4.13 16.44
CA SER A 46 30.33 5.06 16.77
C SER A 46 30.72 5.85 18.02
N VAL A 47 31.24 7.06 17.84
CA VAL A 47 31.39 8.02 18.94
C VAL A 47 31.11 9.43 18.42
N GLY A 48 29.84 9.83 18.51
CA GLY A 48 29.45 11.17 18.95
C GLY A 48 29.02 12.19 17.89
N ILE A 49 27.73 12.55 17.97
CA ILE A 49 27.06 13.87 17.80
C ILE A 49 27.26 14.70 16.49
N GLU A 50 28.34 14.54 15.72
CA GLU A 50 28.57 15.29 14.47
C GLU A 50 28.57 14.36 13.24
N GLY A 51 27.50 14.45 12.44
CA GLY A 51 27.41 13.91 11.08
C GLY A 51 27.51 12.39 10.95
N THR A 52 26.43 11.72 10.54
CA THR A 52 26.43 10.27 10.31
C THR A 52 26.13 9.94 8.86
N ILE A 53 27.04 9.20 8.22
CA ILE A 53 26.76 8.52 6.95
C ILE A 53 26.30 7.11 7.30
N THR A 54 25.12 6.69 6.86
CA THR A 54 24.63 5.31 6.99
C THR A 54 24.48 4.67 5.63
N MET A 55 25.03 3.48 5.46
CA MET A 55 24.79 2.62 4.31
C MET A 55 23.93 1.43 4.69
N THR A 56 22.96 1.10 3.84
CA THR A 56 22.10 -0.07 4.00
C THR A 56 22.41 -1.08 2.90
N TYR A 57 23.01 -2.21 3.27
CA TYR A 57 23.36 -3.27 2.34
C TYR A 57 22.13 -4.12 1.97
N VAL A 58 22.26 -4.90 0.89
CA VAL A 58 21.18 -5.76 0.37
C VAL A 58 20.66 -6.76 1.41
N ASN A 59 21.49 -7.15 2.38
CA ASN A 59 21.14 -8.06 3.48
C ASN A 59 20.59 -7.34 4.74
N GLY A 60 20.26 -6.05 4.65
CA GLY A 60 19.70 -5.25 5.76
C GLY A 60 20.74 -4.77 6.78
N TYR A 61 22.00 -5.18 6.68
CA TYR A 61 23.07 -4.68 7.54
C TYR A 61 23.26 -3.18 7.32
N LYS A 62 23.47 -2.43 8.41
CA LYS A 62 23.74 -1.00 8.36
C LYS A 62 25.13 -0.70 8.92
N THR A 63 25.89 0.11 8.20
CA THR A 63 27.17 0.66 8.68
C THR A 63 27.09 2.17 8.72
N GLY A 64 27.50 2.75 9.84
CA GLY A 64 27.53 4.20 10.07
C GLY A 64 28.95 4.73 10.12
N TRP A 65 29.25 5.92 9.58
CA TRP A 65 30.52 6.62 9.73
C TRP A 65 30.30 8.02 10.31
N ASP A 66 31.04 8.34 11.37
CA ASP A 66 31.08 9.65 12.01
C ASP A 66 32.44 10.33 11.76
N SER A 67 32.49 11.66 11.91
CA SER A 67 33.74 12.45 11.78
C SER A 67 34.45 12.28 10.42
N VAL A 68 33.75 12.50 9.31
CA VAL A 68 34.30 12.40 7.95
C VAL A 68 34.17 13.74 7.22
N ASP A 69 35.17 14.05 6.39
CA ASP A 69 35.26 15.34 5.70
C ASP A 69 34.68 15.26 4.27
N ALA A 70 34.66 14.06 3.69
CA ALA A 70 34.22 13.86 2.31
C ALA A 70 33.75 12.43 2.01
N ILE A 71 32.99 12.30 0.92
CA ILE A 71 32.62 11.01 0.31
C ILE A 71 33.30 10.90 -1.06
N GLY A 72 34.05 9.81 -1.25
CA GLY A 72 34.71 9.48 -2.51
C GLY A 72 33.98 8.38 -3.29
N ASP A 73 34.73 7.40 -3.79
CA ASP A 73 34.18 6.39 -4.69
C ASP A 73 33.48 5.26 -3.92
N LEU A 74 32.18 5.09 -4.16
CA LEU A 74 31.34 4.05 -3.56
C LEU A 74 30.82 3.04 -4.60
N SER A 75 31.30 3.12 -5.84
CA SER A 75 30.78 2.36 -6.99
C SER A 75 30.92 0.84 -6.84
N ASN A 76 31.94 0.38 -6.12
CA ASN A 76 32.23 -1.03 -5.88
C ASN A 76 31.35 -1.69 -4.81
N LEU A 77 30.47 -0.93 -4.14
CA LEU A 77 29.59 -1.49 -3.11
C LEU A 77 28.33 -2.09 -3.69
N SER A 78 27.78 -3.09 -2.99
CA SER A 78 26.42 -3.57 -3.17
C SER A 78 25.53 -3.02 -2.05
N THR A 79 25.14 -1.76 -2.18
CA THR A 79 24.26 -1.06 -1.23
C THR A 79 22.94 -0.67 -1.89
N ILE A 80 21.84 -0.74 -1.15
CA ILE A 80 20.51 -0.32 -1.61
C ILE A 80 20.14 1.07 -1.10
N GLY A 81 20.79 1.55 -0.03
CA GLY A 81 20.50 2.84 0.57
C GLY A 81 21.73 3.57 1.07
N LEU A 82 21.73 4.90 0.88
CA LEU A 82 22.72 5.82 1.43
C LEU A 82 21.99 6.99 2.12
N SER A 83 22.26 7.18 3.40
CA SER A 83 21.75 8.31 4.19
C SER A 83 22.92 9.11 4.73
N VAL A 84 22.87 10.43 4.58
CA VAL A 84 23.91 11.34 5.06
C VAL A 84 23.20 12.41 5.87
N VAL A 85 23.46 12.44 7.18
CA VAL A 85 22.65 13.19 8.14
C VAL A 85 23.53 14.02 9.07
N ASN A 86 23.11 15.24 9.44
CA ASN A 86 23.75 16.07 10.49
C ASN A 86 25.19 16.57 10.19
N PHE A 87 25.56 16.77 8.92
CA PHE A 87 26.88 17.30 8.55
C PHE A 87 26.88 18.83 8.36
N THR A 88 27.70 19.53 9.15
CA THR A 88 27.90 20.98 8.98
C THR A 88 28.72 21.33 7.74
N LYS A 89 29.70 20.49 7.38
CA LYS A 89 30.49 20.55 6.15
C LYS A 89 30.82 19.13 5.69
N LEU A 90 30.46 18.79 4.46
CA LEU A 90 30.84 17.52 3.83
C LEU A 90 31.11 17.75 2.35
N ASN A 91 32.30 17.38 1.87
CA ASN A 91 32.61 17.46 0.45
C ASN A 91 32.08 16.22 -0.29
N ILE A 92 31.25 16.45 -1.30
CA ILE A 92 30.64 15.40 -2.15
C ILE A 92 31.05 15.53 -3.63
N ASP A 93 32.08 16.32 -3.94
CA ASP A 93 32.47 16.63 -5.33
C ASP A 93 32.98 15.39 -6.08
N ALA A 94 33.57 14.44 -5.35
CA ALA A 94 34.16 13.21 -5.90
C ALA A 94 33.28 11.97 -5.68
N ILE A 95 32.02 12.15 -5.27
CA ILE A 95 31.15 11.02 -4.97
C ILE A 95 30.76 10.26 -6.25
N THR A 96 30.91 8.95 -6.22
CA THR A 96 30.37 8.03 -7.24
C THR A 96 29.53 6.97 -6.57
N PHE A 97 28.27 6.85 -7.01
CA PHE A 97 27.31 5.94 -6.37
C PHE A 97 27.47 4.49 -6.84
N SER A 98 27.11 3.57 -5.94
CA SER A 98 26.88 2.17 -6.29
C SER A 98 25.77 2.04 -7.34
N ARG A 99 25.95 1.10 -8.28
CA ARG A 99 24.91 0.78 -9.29
C ARG A 99 23.65 0.16 -8.69
N THR A 100 23.72 -0.42 -7.49
CA THR A 100 22.58 -1.05 -6.81
C THR A 100 21.79 -0.08 -5.94
N LEU A 101 22.23 1.17 -5.81
CA LEU A 101 21.61 2.16 -4.94
C LEU A 101 20.18 2.48 -5.42
N GLN A 102 19.22 2.39 -4.51
CA GLN A 102 17.80 2.63 -4.77
C GLN A 102 17.26 3.81 -3.94
N TYR A 103 17.91 4.12 -2.83
CA TYR A 103 17.51 5.14 -1.87
C TYR A 103 18.68 6.08 -1.54
N LEU A 104 18.47 7.39 -1.67
CA LEU A 104 19.45 8.42 -1.31
C LEU A 104 18.78 9.52 -0.47
N LEU A 105 19.31 9.73 0.73
CA LEU A 105 18.87 10.76 1.68
C LEU A 105 20.02 11.66 2.09
N PHE A 106 19.81 12.97 1.96
CA PHE A 106 20.59 14.01 2.62
C PHE A 106 19.68 14.77 3.58
N ASP A 107 20.03 14.80 4.86
CA ASP A 107 19.19 15.37 5.92
C ASP A 107 20.00 16.26 6.88
N ASN A 108 19.45 17.41 7.23
CA ASN A 108 20.00 18.37 8.19
C ASN A 108 21.50 18.62 7.98
N MET A 109 21.87 19.08 6.79
CA MET A 109 23.28 19.32 6.44
C MET A 109 23.45 20.54 5.55
N SER A 110 24.67 20.99 5.28
CA SER A 110 24.89 22.08 4.32
C SER A 110 25.56 21.54 3.06
N ILE A 111 24.79 21.45 1.97
CA ILE A 111 25.30 21.11 0.62
C ILE A 111 25.32 22.40 -0.20
N PRO A 112 26.46 23.11 -0.28
CA PRO A 112 26.51 24.40 -0.97
C PRO A 112 26.18 24.30 -2.46
N VAL A 113 26.60 23.21 -3.12
CA VAL A 113 26.29 22.93 -4.54
C VAL A 113 26.19 21.42 -4.73
N ILE A 114 25.13 20.94 -5.38
CA ILE A 114 25.10 19.57 -5.90
C ILE A 114 25.93 19.57 -7.19
N PRO A 115 27.01 18.78 -7.31
CA PRO A 115 27.87 18.81 -8.49
C PRO A 115 27.07 18.52 -9.78
N GLU A 116 27.28 19.30 -10.84
CA GLU A 116 26.66 19.01 -12.15
C GLU A 116 27.12 17.65 -12.72
N THR A 117 28.28 17.18 -12.28
CA THR A 117 28.87 15.87 -12.61
C THR A 117 28.29 14.71 -11.81
N LEU A 118 27.35 14.96 -10.88
CA LEU A 118 26.75 13.94 -10.04
C LEU A 118 25.89 12.99 -10.89
N ASN A 119 26.44 11.83 -11.23
CA ASN A 119 25.75 10.83 -12.03
C ASN A 119 24.97 9.87 -11.13
N TYR A 120 23.65 10.02 -11.11
CA TYR A 120 22.77 9.12 -10.40
C TYR A 120 22.73 7.73 -11.08
N THR A 121 22.48 6.68 -10.30
CA THR A 121 22.25 5.34 -10.86
C THR A 121 20.84 5.23 -11.45
N ASP A 122 20.70 4.44 -12.52
CA ASP A 122 19.40 4.15 -13.16
C ASP A 122 18.42 3.43 -12.23
N ARG A 123 18.89 2.85 -11.11
CA ARG A 123 18.05 2.17 -10.11
C ARG A 123 17.53 3.08 -9.00
N LEU A 124 17.94 4.35 -8.98
CA LEU A 124 17.57 5.27 -7.91
C LEU A 124 16.07 5.60 -7.99
N GLY A 125 15.29 5.08 -7.04
CA GLY A 125 13.85 5.26 -6.94
C GLY A 125 13.45 6.35 -5.96
N HIS A 126 14.25 6.60 -4.92
CA HIS A 126 13.97 7.58 -3.87
C HIS A 126 15.12 8.57 -3.72
N LEU A 127 14.81 9.87 -3.87
CA LEU A 127 15.76 10.97 -3.72
C LEU A 127 15.20 12.01 -2.76
N LEU A 128 15.83 12.11 -1.59
CA LEU A 128 15.37 12.94 -0.49
C LEU A 128 16.44 13.96 -0.09
N PHE A 129 16.08 15.23 -0.09
CA PHE A 129 16.87 16.33 0.46
C PHE A 129 16.02 17.08 1.49
N ILE A 130 16.46 17.09 2.74
CA ILE A 130 15.71 17.65 3.86
C ILE A 130 16.65 18.58 4.62
N GLU A 131 16.29 19.86 4.73
CA GLU A 131 17.09 20.85 5.48
C GLU A 131 18.57 20.89 5.05
N THR A 132 18.82 20.85 3.74
CA THR A 132 20.17 20.77 3.14
C THR A 132 20.76 22.13 2.74
N ASN A 133 19.95 23.20 2.80
CA ASN A 133 20.26 24.56 2.37
C ASN A 133 20.89 24.65 0.95
N THR A 134 20.46 23.78 0.03
CA THR A 134 21.04 23.69 -1.31
C THR A 134 20.23 24.52 -2.31
N SER A 135 20.91 25.39 -3.07
CA SER A 135 20.27 26.31 -4.02
C SER A 135 20.38 25.87 -5.48
N ASN A 136 21.25 24.91 -5.78
CA ASN A 136 21.50 24.41 -7.12
C ASN A 136 21.12 22.93 -7.23
N ILE A 137 19.91 22.67 -7.74
CA ILE A 137 19.45 21.32 -8.10
C ILE A 137 19.95 21.00 -9.52
N PRO A 138 20.41 19.77 -9.80
CA PRO A 138 20.68 19.34 -11.16
C PRO A 138 19.47 19.59 -12.06
N LYS A 139 19.70 20.17 -13.25
CA LYS A 139 18.62 20.51 -14.20
C LYS A 139 17.83 19.27 -14.67
N THR A 140 18.42 18.09 -14.56
CA THR A 140 17.83 16.81 -14.93
C THR A 140 17.85 15.86 -13.73
N LEU A 141 16.66 15.42 -13.32
CA LEU A 141 16.47 14.39 -12.30
C LEU A 141 16.59 12.98 -12.91
N PRO A 142 16.88 11.94 -12.10
CA PRO A 142 16.92 10.55 -12.56
C PRO A 142 15.62 10.11 -13.24
N VAL A 143 15.73 9.37 -14.35
CA VAL A 143 14.57 9.00 -15.19
C VAL A 143 13.64 7.97 -14.56
N ASN A 144 14.12 7.18 -13.60
CA ASN A 144 13.35 6.14 -12.89
C ASN A 144 12.93 6.57 -11.48
N LEU A 145 13.09 7.85 -11.16
CA LEU A 145 12.78 8.38 -9.84
C LEU A 145 11.29 8.25 -9.54
N PHE A 146 10.92 7.50 -8.50
CA PHE A 146 9.53 7.30 -8.07
C PHE A 146 9.11 8.33 -7.01
N ASP A 147 10.01 8.64 -6.10
CA ASP A 147 9.82 9.52 -4.96
C ASP A 147 10.86 10.63 -4.98
N TRP A 148 10.36 11.86 -5.06
CA TRP A 148 11.18 13.05 -4.96
C TRP A 148 10.68 13.92 -3.81
N THR A 149 11.50 14.00 -2.77
CA THR A 149 11.24 14.78 -1.57
C THR A 149 12.32 15.84 -1.42
N PHE A 150 11.93 17.11 -1.45
CA PHE A 150 12.84 18.25 -1.44
C PHE A 150 12.31 19.31 -0.48
N LEU A 151 12.71 19.22 0.79
CA LEU A 151 12.08 19.92 1.91
C LEU A 151 12.95 21.04 2.45
N TYR A 152 12.32 22.18 2.73
CA TYR A 152 12.95 23.33 3.42
C TYR A 152 14.21 23.86 2.72
N GLN A 153 14.12 24.11 1.41
CA GLN A 153 15.22 24.58 0.57
C GLN A 153 14.86 25.93 -0.08
N PRO A 154 15.85 26.69 -0.60
CA PRO A 154 15.59 27.94 -1.34
C PRO A 154 15.10 27.71 -2.79
N LEU A 155 14.38 26.61 -3.07
CA LEU A 155 13.86 26.29 -4.41
C LEU A 155 12.73 27.26 -4.78
N ASN A 156 12.81 27.89 -5.94
CA ASN A 156 11.82 28.84 -6.43
C ASN A 156 11.31 28.43 -7.83
N THR A 157 10.35 29.19 -8.35
CA THR A 157 9.70 28.90 -9.64
C THR A 157 10.68 28.81 -10.80
N ASP A 158 11.70 29.66 -10.83
CA ASP A 158 12.66 29.74 -11.94
C ASP A 158 13.71 28.62 -11.87
N THR A 159 13.98 28.11 -10.66
CA THR A 159 14.96 27.04 -10.41
C THR A 159 14.34 25.64 -10.33
N LEU A 160 13.00 25.51 -10.39
CA LEU A 160 12.31 24.22 -10.40
C LEU A 160 12.64 23.41 -11.67
N PRO A 161 13.28 22.23 -11.56
CA PRO A 161 13.62 21.40 -12.73
C PRO A 161 12.37 20.76 -13.34
N ASN A 162 12.54 20.18 -14.53
CA ASN A 162 11.50 19.33 -15.11
C ASN A 162 11.36 18.06 -14.26
N ILE A 163 10.15 17.80 -13.76
CA ILE A 163 9.86 16.64 -12.95
C ILE A 163 9.64 15.43 -13.89
N PRO A 164 10.41 14.33 -13.75
CA PRO A 164 10.21 13.13 -14.57
C PRO A 164 8.80 12.55 -14.43
N TYR A 165 8.33 11.89 -15.51
CA TYR A 165 7.03 11.19 -15.48
C TYR A 165 7.06 9.92 -14.59
N SER A 166 8.23 9.44 -14.16
CA SER A 166 8.31 8.33 -13.21
C SER A 166 7.90 8.75 -11.79
N VAL A 167 8.05 10.03 -11.44
CA VAL A 167 7.79 10.53 -10.08
C VAL A 167 6.30 10.43 -9.81
N GLN A 168 5.91 9.68 -8.78
CA GLN A 168 4.53 9.56 -8.31
C GLN A 168 4.35 10.24 -6.96
N TYR A 169 5.37 10.16 -6.10
CA TYR A 169 5.40 10.86 -4.81
C TYR A 169 6.23 12.14 -4.95
N LEU A 170 5.58 13.29 -4.82
CA LEU A 170 6.21 14.60 -4.96
C LEU A 170 5.98 15.43 -3.71
N ASP A 171 7.03 15.67 -2.95
CA ASP A 171 7.01 16.56 -1.79
C ASP A 171 7.98 17.72 -1.97
N LEU A 172 7.43 18.92 -2.14
CA LEU A 172 8.16 20.18 -2.29
C LEU A 172 7.82 21.14 -1.14
N HIS A 173 7.53 20.62 0.05
CA HIS A 173 7.19 21.41 1.22
C HIS A 173 8.32 22.35 1.68
N GLY A 174 7.93 23.57 2.05
CA GLY A 174 8.83 24.50 2.75
C GLY A 174 9.83 25.21 1.84
N ASN A 175 9.54 25.26 0.54
CA ASN A 175 10.36 25.97 -0.45
C ASN A 175 9.86 27.40 -0.71
N GLU A 176 10.42 28.07 -1.71
CA GLU A 176 10.10 29.44 -2.12
C GLU A 176 9.35 29.53 -3.46
N ILE A 177 8.62 28.47 -3.84
CA ILE A 177 7.88 28.44 -5.11
C ILE A 177 6.73 29.45 -5.04
N THR A 178 6.64 30.32 -6.06
CA THR A 178 5.64 31.39 -6.14
C THR A 178 4.53 31.07 -7.13
N ASN A 179 4.85 30.48 -8.28
CA ASN A 179 3.87 30.20 -9.34
C ASN A 179 4.10 28.79 -9.92
N LEU A 180 3.03 28.14 -10.36
CA LEU A 180 3.08 26.87 -11.07
C LEU A 180 2.23 26.97 -12.35
N THR A 181 2.89 27.04 -13.52
CA THR A 181 2.22 27.28 -14.82
C THR A 181 2.55 26.20 -15.88
N TYR A 182 1.65 26.08 -16.86
CA TYR A 182 1.43 24.96 -17.80
C TYR A 182 2.66 24.27 -18.43
N HIS A 183 3.76 24.97 -18.73
CA HIS A 183 4.74 24.47 -19.70
C HIS A 183 5.48 23.18 -19.27
N LYS A 184 5.30 22.71 -18.02
CA LYS A 184 6.05 21.59 -17.43
C LYS A 184 5.26 20.69 -16.45
N LEU A 185 3.92 20.81 -16.36
CA LEU A 185 3.14 20.29 -15.21
C LEU A 185 2.04 19.27 -15.58
N ASP A 186 2.39 18.25 -16.38
CA ASP A 186 1.55 17.05 -16.49
C ASP A 186 1.77 16.15 -15.27
N TRP A 187 0.87 16.26 -14.30
CA TRP A 187 0.91 15.54 -13.03
C TRP A 187 -0.12 14.39 -12.98
N THR A 188 -0.54 13.89 -14.15
CA THR A 188 -1.54 12.81 -14.26
C THR A 188 -1.08 11.48 -13.66
N ASN A 189 0.22 11.31 -13.43
CA ASN A 189 0.85 10.17 -12.77
C ASN A 189 1.07 10.34 -11.27
N LYS A 190 0.91 11.56 -10.73
CA LYS A 190 1.21 11.84 -9.33
C LYS A 190 0.16 11.19 -8.43
N THR A 191 0.63 10.44 -7.44
CA THR A 191 -0.19 9.86 -6.39
C THR A 191 -0.21 10.76 -5.16
N HIS A 192 0.89 11.43 -4.84
CA HIS A 192 0.98 12.33 -3.70
C HIS A 192 1.65 13.64 -4.10
N VAL A 193 1.05 14.76 -3.70
CA VAL A 193 1.56 16.11 -3.99
C VAL A 193 1.50 16.98 -2.75
N PHE A 194 2.66 17.39 -2.25
CA PHE A 194 2.79 18.25 -1.07
C PHE A 194 3.50 19.55 -1.43
N LEU A 195 2.79 20.66 -1.23
CA LEU A 195 3.22 22.01 -1.60
C LEU A 195 3.10 23.00 -0.44
N HIS A 196 2.85 22.50 0.77
CA HIS A 196 2.63 23.36 1.92
C HIS A 196 3.87 24.18 2.31
N LYS A 197 3.62 25.34 2.94
CA LYS A 197 4.63 26.34 3.34
C LYS A 197 5.47 26.90 2.17
N ASN A 198 4.96 26.87 0.95
CA ASN A 198 5.50 27.64 -0.18
C ASN A 198 4.91 29.06 -0.23
N LYS A 199 5.48 29.92 -1.07
CA LYS A 199 5.01 31.30 -1.32
C LYS A 199 4.02 31.36 -2.51
N LEU A 200 3.27 30.29 -2.74
CA LEU A 200 2.41 30.11 -3.93
C LEU A 200 1.31 31.18 -4.00
N GLN A 201 1.21 31.84 -5.16
CA GLN A 201 0.22 32.86 -5.52
C GLN A 201 -0.66 32.44 -6.70
N GLU A 202 -0.13 31.64 -7.62
CA GLU A 202 -0.84 31.18 -8.82
C GLU A 202 -0.55 29.70 -9.13
N ILE A 203 -1.61 28.94 -9.40
CA ILE A 203 -1.54 27.58 -9.93
C ILE A 203 -2.45 27.53 -11.16
N SER A 204 -1.89 27.28 -12.35
CA SER A 204 -2.67 27.24 -13.58
C SER A 204 -2.33 26.05 -14.46
N ASN A 205 -3.38 25.37 -14.94
CA ASN A 205 -3.32 24.32 -15.94
C ASN A 205 -2.47 23.10 -15.55
N VAL A 206 -2.42 22.77 -14.26
CA VAL A 206 -1.84 21.53 -13.74
C VAL A 206 -2.80 20.37 -14.02
N LYS A 207 -2.29 19.26 -14.56
CA LYS A 207 -3.11 18.10 -14.92
C LYS A 207 -3.10 17.03 -13.85
N PHE A 208 -4.27 16.61 -13.39
CA PHE A 208 -4.43 15.49 -12.45
C PHE A 208 -5.33 14.41 -13.03
N LYS A 209 -5.07 13.15 -12.67
CA LYS A 209 -5.90 12.00 -13.06
C LYS A 209 -6.71 11.48 -11.89
N LYS A 210 -8.03 11.44 -12.06
CA LYS A 210 -8.94 10.89 -11.06
C LYS A 210 -8.62 9.42 -10.77
N GLY A 211 -8.61 9.07 -9.49
CA GLY A 211 -8.24 7.73 -9.01
C GLY A 211 -6.73 7.47 -8.92
N MET A 212 -5.89 8.30 -9.57
CA MET A 212 -4.43 8.24 -9.42
C MET A 212 -3.98 9.06 -8.21
N LEU A 213 -4.40 10.33 -8.13
CA LEU A 213 -4.10 11.20 -6.99
C LEU A 213 -4.75 10.66 -5.71
N LYS A 214 -3.94 10.47 -4.67
CA LYS A 214 -4.28 9.94 -3.34
C LYS A 214 -4.19 10.99 -2.26
N SER A 215 -3.21 11.89 -2.33
CA SER A 215 -3.09 13.02 -1.41
C SER A 215 -2.73 14.33 -2.11
N PHE A 216 -3.23 15.42 -1.55
CA PHE A 216 -2.88 16.77 -1.98
C PHE A 216 -2.83 17.71 -0.77
N VAL A 217 -1.65 18.26 -0.47
CA VAL A 217 -1.45 19.12 0.71
C VAL A 217 -0.93 20.48 0.30
N LEU A 218 -1.70 21.51 0.60
CA LEU A 218 -1.39 22.90 0.28
C LEU A 218 -1.89 23.80 1.41
N SER A 219 -0.99 24.15 2.32
CA SER A 219 -1.28 24.99 3.48
C SER A 219 -0.25 26.11 3.58
N ASN A 220 -0.61 27.22 4.24
CA ASN A 220 0.26 28.39 4.39
C ASN A 220 0.70 29.05 3.06
N ALA A 221 -0.19 29.09 2.08
CA ALA A 221 -0.05 29.81 0.82
C ALA A 221 -1.15 30.89 0.67
N ASN A 222 -0.93 31.90 -0.17
CA ASN A 222 -1.90 32.97 -0.45
C ASN A 222 -2.24 33.01 -1.94
N ILE A 223 -3.16 32.14 -2.34
CA ILE A 223 -3.45 31.87 -3.75
C ILE A 223 -4.48 32.87 -4.26
N SER A 224 -4.10 33.62 -5.29
CA SER A 224 -4.93 34.61 -5.99
C SER A 224 -5.62 34.04 -7.24
N HIS A 225 -5.07 32.96 -7.82
CA HIS A 225 -5.65 32.29 -8.97
C HIS A 225 -5.32 30.80 -8.93
N PHE A 226 -6.34 29.96 -8.95
CA PHE A 226 -6.20 28.50 -9.06
C PHE A 226 -7.08 27.99 -10.19
N GLU A 227 -6.47 27.64 -11.31
CA GLU A 227 -7.15 27.20 -12.54
C GLU A 227 -6.91 25.73 -12.84
N LEU A 228 -8.00 25.01 -13.08
CA LEU A 228 -8.04 23.57 -13.37
C LEU A 228 -8.92 23.30 -14.58
N ASP A 229 -8.60 22.25 -15.35
CA ASP A 229 -9.58 21.67 -16.26
C ASP A 229 -10.57 20.77 -15.52
N LEU A 230 -11.65 20.38 -16.20
CA LEU A 230 -12.72 19.56 -15.61
C LEU A 230 -12.21 18.22 -15.05
N ASN A 231 -11.23 17.58 -15.69
CA ASN A 231 -10.70 16.29 -15.25
C ASN A 231 -9.86 16.44 -13.99
N SER A 232 -9.04 17.49 -13.94
CA SER A 232 -8.14 17.80 -12.83
C SER A 232 -8.90 18.29 -11.62
N PHE A 233 -9.96 19.08 -11.85
CA PHE A 233 -10.96 19.42 -10.84
C PHE A 233 -11.58 18.15 -10.24
N GLY A 234 -12.11 17.25 -11.07
CA GLY A 234 -12.74 16.01 -10.60
C GLY A 234 -11.78 15.04 -9.90
N ALA A 235 -10.47 15.12 -10.18
CA ALA A 235 -9.44 14.37 -9.49
C ALA A 235 -9.20 14.91 -8.07
N LEU A 236 -8.98 16.23 -7.95
CA LEU A 236 -8.79 16.90 -6.66
C LEU A 236 -10.04 16.80 -5.79
N ASP A 237 -11.22 17.12 -6.34
CA ASP A 237 -12.50 17.14 -5.63
C ASP A 237 -12.91 15.75 -5.08
N SER A 238 -12.36 14.67 -5.65
CA SER A 238 -12.62 13.30 -5.17
C SER A 238 -11.85 12.91 -3.90
N LEU A 239 -10.91 13.74 -3.45
CA LEU A 239 -10.14 13.49 -2.22
C LEU A 239 -11.00 13.76 -0.98
N GLY A 240 -10.93 12.85 0.01
CA GLY A 240 -11.47 13.07 1.34
C GLY A 240 -10.55 13.93 2.22
N PRO A 241 -10.95 14.30 3.45
CA PRO A 241 -10.09 15.04 4.37
C PRO A 241 -8.76 14.34 4.67
N PHE A 242 -7.68 15.10 4.83
CA PHE A 242 -6.34 14.53 5.00
C PHE A 242 -6.20 13.66 6.24
N GLN A 243 -5.58 12.49 6.05
CA GLN A 243 -5.30 11.51 7.08
C GLN A 243 -3.88 10.97 6.88
N ILE A 244 -3.20 10.72 7.99
CA ILE A 244 -1.93 10.00 8.01
C ILE A 244 -2.19 8.65 8.67
N LEU A 245 -2.07 7.56 7.91
CA LEU A 245 -2.25 6.18 8.34
C LEU A 245 -0.87 5.51 8.59
N ASN A 246 0.04 6.20 9.27
CA ASN A 246 1.33 5.75 9.85
C ASN A 246 2.22 7.01 10.07
N GLN A 247 2.78 7.24 11.27
CA GLN A 247 3.62 8.44 11.54
C GLN A 247 5.12 8.19 11.44
N SER A 248 5.55 7.00 11.03
CA SER A 248 6.96 6.74 10.80
C SER A 248 7.47 7.54 9.59
N PHE A 249 8.68 8.07 9.72
CA PHE A 249 9.29 8.95 8.72
C PHE A 249 9.48 8.29 7.34
N PHE A 250 9.57 6.95 7.29
CA PHE A 250 9.80 6.18 6.06
C PHE A 250 8.55 5.51 5.48
N ASP A 251 7.47 5.33 6.27
CA ASP A 251 6.26 4.61 5.84
C ASP A 251 4.97 5.43 6.06
N ALA A 252 5.08 6.76 6.13
CA ALA A 252 3.91 7.62 6.32
C ALA A 252 2.91 7.45 5.15
N GLN A 253 1.73 6.91 5.45
CA GLN A 253 0.69 6.71 4.44
C GLN A 253 -0.29 7.88 4.48
N GLU A 254 -0.08 8.84 3.59
CA GLU A 254 -0.80 10.10 3.59
C GLU A 254 -1.90 10.08 2.52
N TYR A 255 -3.15 10.33 2.92
CA TYR A 255 -4.32 10.30 2.03
C TYR A 255 -5.17 11.55 2.20
N GLY A 256 -5.88 11.92 1.14
CA GLY A 256 -6.83 13.01 1.18
C GLY A 256 -6.22 14.40 1.00
N PHE A 257 -7.01 15.44 1.24
CA PHE A 257 -6.58 16.82 1.07
C PHE A 257 -6.39 17.55 2.38
N ARG A 258 -5.29 18.30 2.50
CA ARG A 258 -5.07 19.24 3.60
C ARG A 258 -4.84 20.62 3.00
N MET A 259 -5.89 21.44 3.02
CA MET A 259 -5.76 22.87 2.79
C MET A 259 -6.08 23.62 4.07
N ASN A 260 -5.13 24.43 4.54
CA ASN A 260 -5.34 25.46 5.55
C ASN A 260 -4.73 26.75 5.03
N ILE A 261 -5.43 27.34 4.06
CA ILE A 261 -5.10 28.63 3.47
C ILE A 261 -6.12 29.66 3.96
N SER A 262 -5.64 30.87 4.20
CA SER A 262 -6.42 31.94 4.84
C SER A 262 -7.53 32.41 3.90
N ASN A 263 -7.23 32.51 2.60
CA ASN A 263 -8.13 32.87 1.52
C ASN A 263 -7.64 32.20 0.21
N ILE A 264 -8.51 31.52 -0.54
CA ILE A 264 -8.36 31.53 -2.01
C ILE A 264 -9.23 32.69 -2.47
N THR A 265 -8.63 33.85 -2.70
CA THR A 265 -9.34 34.95 -3.36
C THR A 265 -9.29 34.67 -4.86
N GLN A 266 -10.14 33.76 -5.33
CA GLN A 266 -10.24 33.49 -6.76
C GLN A 266 -10.65 34.78 -7.47
N ASP A 267 -9.78 35.29 -8.33
CA ASP A 267 -10.08 36.45 -9.17
C ASP A 267 -11.11 36.05 -10.23
N ALA A 268 -12.34 36.54 -10.06
CA ALA A 268 -13.46 36.25 -10.96
C ALA A 268 -13.20 36.80 -12.37
N GLN A 269 -12.53 37.95 -12.50
CA GLN A 269 -12.21 38.54 -13.80
C GLN A 269 -11.17 37.70 -14.55
N LYS A 270 -10.16 37.17 -13.82
CA LYS A 270 -9.21 36.21 -14.41
C LYS A 270 -9.87 34.91 -14.83
N CYS A 271 -10.83 34.40 -14.05
CA CYS A 271 -11.56 33.18 -14.41
C CYS A 271 -12.46 33.38 -15.64
N ASP A 272 -13.16 34.51 -15.71
CA ASP A 272 -14.01 34.87 -16.85
C ASP A 272 -13.17 35.04 -18.14
N ALA A 273 -11.96 35.61 -18.02
CA ALA A 273 -11.06 35.79 -19.15
C ALA A 273 -10.64 34.47 -19.83
N VAL A 274 -10.56 33.38 -19.07
CA VAL A 274 -10.29 32.02 -19.59
C VAL A 274 -11.57 31.22 -19.88
N LYS A 275 -12.74 31.87 -19.84
CA LYS A 275 -14.07 31.24 -19.98
C LYS A 275 -14.29 30.10 -18.97
N GLY A 276 -13.68 30.21 -17.79
CA GLY A 276 -13.85 29.28 -16.71
C GLY A 276 -15.07 29.61 -15.84
N VAL A 277 -15.41 28.68 -14.95
CA VAL A 277 -16.48 28.85 -13.97
C VAL A 277 -15.89 28.69 -12.57
N VAL A 278 -16.12 29.68 -11.72
CA VAL A 278 -15.73 29.59 -10.30
C VAL A 278 -16.55 28.50 -9.63
N THR A 279 -15.87 27.46 -9.14
CA THR A 279 -16.48 26.26 -8.56
C THR A 279 -15.84 25.96 -7.22
N GLU A 280 -16.65 25.50 -6.25
CA GLU A 280 -16.15 25.10 -4.93
C GLU A 280 -15.52 23.70 -4.97
N LEU A 281 -14.32 23.57 -4.42
CA LEU A 281 -13.66 22.30 -4.12
C LEU A 281 -14.14 21.75 -2.77
N TRP A 282 -14.33 20.43 -2.74
CA TRP A 282 -14.69 19.62 -1.58
C TRP A 282 -15.93 20.13 -0.86
N SER A 283 -16.93 20.58 -1.62
CA SER A 283 -18.21 21.09 -1.11
C SER A 283 -18.90 20.07 -0.17
N LEU A 284 -18.78 18.77 -0.45
CA LEU A 284 -19.25 17.67 0.41
C LEU A 284 -18.58 17.60 1.79
N HIS A 285 -17.45 18.29 1.97
CA HIS A 285 -16.66 18.35 3.19
C HIS A 285 -16.61 19.75 3.81
N ALA A 286 -17.33 20.74 3.25
CA ALA A 286 -17.35 22.13 3.72
C ALA A 286 -17.77 22.27 5.20
N ALA A 287 -18.69 21.42 5.66
CA ALA A 287 -19.15 21.38 7.05
C ALA A 287 -18.07 20.94 8.06
N ILE A 288 -17.07 20.17 7.61
CA ILE A 288 -15.97 19.66 8.45
C ILE A 288 -14.87 20.72 8.58
N ASN A 289 -14.58 21.45 7.50
CA ASN A 289 -13.44 22.38 7.44
C ASN A 289 -13.80 23.84 7.79
N LYS A 290 -15.09 24.18 7.91
CA LYS A 290 -15.60 25.54 8.18
C LYS A 290 -15.01 26.63 7.25
N LYS A 291 -14.53 26.22 6.07
CA LYS A 291 -13.92 27.07 5.03
C LYS A 291 -14.33 26.51 3.68
N THR A 292 -14.62 27.41 2.73
CA THR A 292 -14.85 27.10 1.33
C THR A 292 -13.59 27.42 0.51
N TYR A 293 -13.30 26.59 -0.48
CA TYR A 293 -12.16 26.77 -1.38
C TYR A 293 -12.71 26.86 -2.80
N SER A 294 -12.60 28.02 -3.44
CA SER A 294 -13.12 28.22 -4.80
C SER A 294 -11.98 28.25 -5.81
N VAL A 295 -12.16 27.57 -6.94
CA VAL A 295 -11.18 27.48 -8.03
C VAL A 295 -11.84 27.80 -9.36
N CYS A 296 -11.07 28.22 -10.35
CA CYS A 296 -11.54 28.41 -11.72
C CYS A 296 -11.51 27.09 -12.50
N VAL A 297 -12.67 26.61 -12.97
CA VAL A 297 -12.75 25.39 -13.78
C VAL A 297 -13.00 25.74 -15.24
N VAL A 298 -12.02 25.45 -16.10
CA VAL A 298 -12.12 25.70 -17.54
C VAL A 298 -12.68 24.47 -18.24
N THR A 299 -13.74 24.66 -19.03
CA THR A 299 -14.27 23.61 -19.91
C THR A 299 -13.62 23.74 -21.29
N PRO A 300 -13.10 22.65 -21.88
CA PRO A 300 -12.57 22.72 -23.24
C PRO A 300 -13.70 23.12 -24.20
N PRO A 301 -13.43 23.99 -25.21
CA PRO A 301 -14.45 24.35 -26.19
C PRO A 301 -14.97 23.09 -26.88
N PRO A 302 -16.29 22.97 -27.13
CA PRO A 302 -16.85 21.83 -27.82
C PRO A 302 -16.14 21.67 -29.17
N ALA A 303 -15.66 20.46 -29.45
CA ALA A 303 -15.10 20.12 -30.76
C ALA A 303 -16.11 20.55 -31.83
N ALA A 304 -15.65 21.32 -32.82
CA ALA A 304 -16.52 21.95 -33.81
C ALA A 304 -17.37 20.90 -34.54
N THR A 305 -18.64 20.77 -34.13
CA THR A 305 -19.63 19.98 -34.84
C THR A 305 -20.08 20.79 -36.05
N THR A 306 -19.72 20.34 -37.26
CA THR A 306 -20.26 20.85 -38.51
C THR A 306 -21.78 20.76 -38.50
N LEU A 307 -22.46 21.91 -38.53
CA LEU A 307 -23.91 22.07 -38.52
C LEU A 307 -24.54 21.58 -39.83
N LEU A 308 -25.68 20.88 -39.71
CA LEU A 308 -26.71 20.80 -40.76
C LEU A 308 -27.96 21.56 -40.26
N PRO A 309 -28.72 22.26 -41.14
CA PRO A 309 -29.65 23.31 -40.73
C PRO A 309 -31.03 22.80 -40.30
N THR A 310 -31.58 23.51 -39.32
CA THR A 310 -32.94 23.47 -38.78
C THR A 310 -34.02 23.89 -39.79
N PRO A 311 -35.28 23.49 -39.59
CA PRO A 311 -36.44 24.31 -39.92
C PRO A 311 -37.09 24.94 -38.67
N ALA A 312 -37.73 26.08 -38.96
CA ALA A 312 -38.24 27.16 -38.11
C ALA A 312 -39.51 26.83 -37.26
N PRO A 313 -39.97 27.75 -36.38
CA PRO A 313 -40.72 27.46 -35.16
C PRO A 313 -42.24 27.66 -35.30
N THR A 314 -43.00 27.08 -34.35
CA THR A 314 -44.41 27.41 -34.10
C THR A 314 -44.63 27.77 -32.63
N VAL A 315 -45.50 28.78 -32.43
CA VAL A 315 -45.66 29.61 -31.22
C VAL A 315 -46.93 29.24 -30.44
N ALA A 316 -46.81 29.27 -29.10
CA ALA A 316 -47.83 29.43 -28.02
C ALA A 316 -49.00 28.42 -27.95
N SER A 317 -49.61 28.08 -26.79
CA SER A 317 -49.93 28.88 -25.60
C SER A 317 -50.33 27.97 -24.40
N SER A 318 -50.50 28.61 -23.25
CA SER A 318 -50.87 28.19 -21.89
C SER A 318 -52.06 27.22 -21.71
N SER A 319 -52.01 26.40 -20.66
CA SER A 319 -52.88 26.52 -19.46
C SER A 319 -52.77 25.29 -18.56
N ASN A 320 -52.73 25.53 -17.25
CA ASN A 320 -52.82 24.54 -16.20
C ASN A 320 -54.19 23.85 -16.18
N THR A 321 -54.19 22.58 -15.73
CA THR A 321 -55.09 21.94 -14.74
C THR A 321 -55.44 20.50 -15.17
N GLY A 322 -54.85 19.50 -14.51
CA GLY A 322 -55.14 18.09 -14.76
C GLY A 322 -54.15 17.11 -14.10
N LEU A 323 -53.70 17.45 -12.90
CA LEU A 323 -52.81 16.65 -12.08
C LEU A 323 -53.67 15.75 -11.17
N ILE A 324 -53.19 14.52 -10.90
CA ILE A 324 -53.58 13.63 -9.78
C ILE A 324 -54.60 12.51 -10.10
N VAL A 325 -54.52 11.83 -11.26
CA VAL A 325 -54.93 10.38 -11.35
C VAL A 325 -54.03 9.56 -12.30
N GLY A 326 -53.46 10.16 -13.36
CA GLY A 326 -52.66 9.41 -14.36
C GLY A 326 -51.20 9.09 -13.99
N VAL A 327 -50.62 9.75 -12.98
CA VAL A 327 -49.17 9.67 -12.70
C VAL A 327 -48.78 8.40 -11.92
N VAL A 328 -49.70 7.80 -11.17
CA VAL A 328 -49.39 6.60 -10.36
C VAL A 328 -49.35 5.33 -11.22
N ALA A 329 -50.23 5.21 -12.23
CA ALA A 329 -50.26 4.03 -13.10
C ALA A 329 -49.06 3.96 -14.05
N ILE A 330 -48.62 5.10 -14.59
CA ILE A 330 -47.46 5.18 -15.50
C ILE A 330 -46.16 4.96 -14.73
N GLY A 331 -46.06 5.47 -13.49
CA GLY A 331 -44.89 5.28 -12.63
C GLY A 331 -44.65 3.80 -12.28
N VAL A 332 -45.70 3.04 -11.99
CA VAL A 332 -45.58 1.61 -11.65
C VAL A 332 -45.18 0.78 -12.88
N VAL A 333 -45.72 1.07 -14.06
CA VAL A 333 -45.35 0.35 -15.30
C VAL A 333 -43.90 0.63 -15.69
N ILE A 334 -43.43 1.88 -15.55
CA ILE A 334 -42.03 2.23 -15.83
C ILE A 334 -41.08 1.62 -14.80
N LEU A 335 -41.46 1.56 -13.52
CA LEU A 335 -40.65 0.91 -12.47
C LEU A 335 -40.55 -0.60 -12.68
N VAL A 336 -41.64 -1.28 -13.04
CA VAL A 336 -41.62 -2.72 -13.33
C VAL A 336 -40.82 -3.01 -14.61
N ALA A 337 -40.96 -2.18 -15.66
CA ALA A 337 -40.17 -2.32 -16.87
C ALA A 337 -38.67 -2.07 -16.62
N ALA A 338 -38.32 -1.07 -15.79
CA ALA A 338 -36.96 -0.79 -15.39
C ALA A 338 -36.37 -1.90 -14.51
N LEU A 339 -37.17 -2.48 -13.61
CA LEU A 339 -36.77 -3.61 -12.77
C LEU A 339 -36.55 -4.88 -13.62
N CYS A 340 -37.46 -5.19 -14.55
CA CYS A 340 -37.32 -6.29 -15.51
C CYS A 340 -36.11 -6.08 -16.44
N PHE A 341 -35.85 -4.84 -16.87
CA PHE A 341 -34.68 -4.49 -17.66
C PHE A 341 -33.38 -4.64 -16.86
N PHE A 342 -33.36 -4.22 -15.58
CA PHE A 342 -32.20 -4.38 -14.71
C PHE A 342 -31.93 -5.85 -14.35
N ILE A 343 -32.96 -6.65 -14.11
CA ILE A 343 -32.83 -8.10 -13.87
C ILE A 343 -32.35 -8.81 -15.14
N ARG A 344 -32.91 -8.50 -16.33
CA ARG A 344 -32.42 -9.04 -17.61
C ARG A 344 -31.00 -8.59 -17.93
N ARG A 345 -30.61 -7.36 -17.59
CA ARG A 345 -29.26 -6.83 -17.82
C ARG A 345 -28.24 -7.40 -16.82
N ARG A 346 -28.65 -7.69 -15.59
CA ARG A 346 -27.82 -8.35 -14.58
C ARG A 346 -27.59 -9.83 -14.92
N ASN A 347 -28.61 -10.54 -15.40
CA ASN A 347 -28.45 -11.92 -15.85
C ASN A 347 -27.67 -12.01 -17.17
N ARG A 348 -27.89 -11.08 -18.14
CA ARG A 348 -27.05 -11.02 -19.35
C ARG A 348 -25.59 -10.63 -19.10
N LYS A 349 -25.28 -9.85 -18.06
CA LYS A 349 -23.89 -9.56 -17.68
C LYS A 349 -23.18 -10.76 -17.03
N SER A 350 -23.93 -11.63 -16.34
CA SER A 350 -23.41 -12.89 -15.79
C SER A 350 -23.06 -13.88 -16.89
N ASP A 351 -23.88 -13.95 -17.95
CA ASP A 351 -23.67 -14.92 -19.04
C ASP A 351 -22.68 -14.41 -20.10
N ALA A 352 -22.63 -13.09 -20.36
CA ALA A 352 -21.74 -12.51 -21.37
C ALA A 352 -20.26 -12.45 -20.97
N GLU A 353 -19.93 -12.57 -19.68
CA GLU A 353 -18.53 -12.62 -19.20
C GLU A 353 -17.94 -14.04 -19.28
N PHE A 354 -18.77 -15.08 -19.46
CA PHE A 354 -18.34 -16.48 -19.54
C PHE A 354 -18.16 -16.97 -20.98
N GLU A 355 -18.77 -16.31 -21.97
CA GLU A 355 -18.74 -16.75 -23.38
C GLU A 355 -17.55 -16.18 -24.19
N TYR A 356 -16.82 -15.19 -23.66
CA TYR A 356 -15.70 -14.55 -24.37
C TYR A 356 -14.35 -15.32 -24.27
N GLN A 357 -14.25 -16.39 -23.48
CA GLN A 357 -12.99 -17.15 -23.30
C GLN A 357 -12.91 -18.47 -24.09
N ARG A 358 -13.85 -18.76 -25.01
CA ARG A 358 -13.93 -20.07 -25.68
C ARG A 358 -13.65 -20.12 -27.19
N GLU A 359 -13.33 -19.02 -27.86
CA GLU A 359 -12.97 -19.05 -29.29
C GLU A 359 -11.56 -18.52 -29.56
N GLY A 360 -10.68 -19.44 -29.98
CA GLY A 360 -9.35 -19.13 -30.47
C GLY A 360 -9.34 -18.68 -31.94
N GLY A 361 -8.42 -17.76 -32.24
CA GLY A 361 -7.73 -17.63 -33.52
C GLY A 361 -8.49 -17.01 -34.69
N LYS A 362 -8.25 -15.71 -34.94
CA LYS A 362 -7.93 -15.15 -36.28
C LYS A 362 -7.47 -13.70 -36.19
N SER A 363 -6.32 -13.44 -36.80
CA SER A 363 -5.65 -12.13 -36.89
C SER A 363 -6.45 -11.08 -37.67
N ALA A 364 -6.45 -9.83 -37.17
CA ALA A 364 -6.46 -8.62 -37.99
C ALA A 364 -5.94 -7.44 -37.16
N GLY A 365 -5.00 -6.67 -37.73
CA GLY A 365 -4.17 -5.69 -37.02
C GLY A 365 -4.85 -4.38 -36.62
N GLY A 366 -4.32 -3.79 -35.55
CA GLY A 366 -4.64 -2.45 -35.06
C GLY A 366 -3.79 -2.12 -33.83
N THR A 367 -2.73 -1.34 -34.04
CA THR A 367 -1.66 -1.07 -33.07
C THR A 367 -2.15 -0.26 -31.87
N THR A 368 -2.27 -0.89 -30.69
CA THR A 368 -2.15 -0.22 -29.38
C THR A 368 -1.40 -1.16 -28.44
N SER A 369 -0.15 -0.81 -28.10
CA SER A 369 0.74 -1.67 -27.31
C SER A 369 0.37 -1.59 -25.82
N THR A 370 -0.56 -2.44 -25.38
CA THR A 370 -0.61 -2.89 -23.98
C THR A 370 0.48 -3.94 -23.80
N ARG A 371 1.56 -3.62 -23.07
CA ARG A 371 2.61 -4.60 -22.74
C ARG A 371 2.04 -5.65 -21.77
N PHE A 372 1.54 -6.75 -22.31
CA PHE A 372 1.33 -7.98 -21.56
C PHE A 372 2.70 -8.63 -21.31
N ILE A 373 2.96 -9.07 -20.07
CA ILE A 373 4.14 -9.86 -19.72
C ILE A 373 4.00 -11.22 -20.42
N THR A 374 4.56 -11.32 -21.62
CA THR A 374 4.32 -12.44 -22.54
C THR A 374 5.50 -13.39 -22.69
N ASP A 375 6.67 -13.05 -22.13
CA ASP A 375 7.88 -13.87 -22.26
C ASP A 375 8.57 -14.13 -20.92
N ASN A 376 8.75 -15.43 -20.61
CA ASN A 376 9.52 -15.95 -19.47
C ASN A 376 11.00 -15.51 -19.49
N THR A 377 11.49 -14.94 -20.59
CA THR A 377 12.90 -14.55 -20.76
C THR A 377 13.16 -13.05 -20.61
N ALA A 378 12.12 -12.23 -20.42
CA ALA A 378 12.25 -10.77 -20.35
C ALA A 378 12.01 -10.15 -18.95
N THR A 379 11.54 -10.92 -17.96
CA THR A 379 11.06 -10.37 -16.67
C THR A 379 11.77 -10.90 -15.41
N GLY A 380 12.71 -11.83 -15.51
CA GLY A 380 13.44 -12.34 -14.34
C GLY A 380 12.59 -13.12 -13.32
N ILE A 381 11.36 -13.51 -13.68
CA ILE A 381 10.49 -14.35 -12.85
C ILE A 381 10.84 -15.82 -13.11
N ASP A 382 11.28 -16.54 -12.08
CA ASP A 382 11.60 -17.97 -12.18
C ASP A 382 10.40 -18.84 -11.73
N MET A 383 9.82 -19.57 -12.69
CA MET A 383 8.70 -20.50 -12.48
C MET A 383 9.15 -21.96 -12.33
N SER A 384 10.46 -22.24 -12.42
CA SER A 384 10.99 -23.61 -12.53
C SER A 384 10.62 -24.48 -11.33
N GLU A 385 10.71 -23.95 -10.11
CA GLU A 385 10.37 -24.65 -8.87
C GLU A 385 8.88 -25.01 -8.75
N LEU A 386 7.99 -24.28 -9.44
CA LEU A 386 6.56 -24.60 -9.46
C LEU A 386 6.24 -25.80 -10.35
N THR A 387 7.16 -26.25 -11.21
CA THR A 387 6.95 -27.37 -12.14
C THR A 387 6.54 -28.65 -11.43
N LEU A 388 7.04 -28.87 -10.21
CA LEU A 388 6.71 -30.03 -9.38
C LEU A 388 5.23 -30.06 -8.94
N TYR A 389 4.57 -28.91 -8.94
CA TYR A 389 3.17 -28.75 -8.50
C TYR A 389 2.23 -28.43 -9.66
N ARG A 390 2.73 -28.50 -10.91
CA ARG A 390 1.98 -28.09 -12.10
C ARG A 390 0.85 -29.07 -12.42
N LEU A 391 -0.37 -28.55 -12.49
CA LEU A 391 -1.55 -29.26 -12.94
C LEU A 391 -1.75 -29.08 -14.45
N ASN A 392 -2.43 -30.03 -15.08
CA ASN A 392 -2.91 -29.85 -16.45
C ASN A 392 -4.05 -28.82 -16.44
N GLN A 393 -3.88 -27.72 -17.18
CA GLN A 393 -4.86 -26.63 -17.25
C GLN A 393 -6.25 -27.12 -17.68
N GLN A 394 -6.33 -28.14 -18.54
CA GLN A 394 -7.60 -28.70 -19.02
C GLN A 394 -8.39 -29.43 -17.92
N ASP A 395 -7.71 -29.91 -16.89
CA ASP A 395 -8.33 -30.61 -15.76
C ASP A 395 -8.84 -29.64 -14.69
N VAL A 396 -8.42 -28.37 -14.72
CA VAL A 396 -8.84 -27.30 -13.82
C VAL A 396 -9.95 -26.50 -14.52
N VAL A 397 -11.17 -26.62 -14.02
CA VAL A 397 -12.35 -25.99 -14.61
C VAL A 397 -12.90 -24.92 -13.65
N PRO A 398 -12.55 -23.64 -13.85
CA PRO A 398 -13.16 -22.54 -13.10
C PRO A 398 -14.65 -22.44 -13.42
N GLN A 399 -15.44 -22.08 -12.42
CA GLN A 399 -16.89 -21.93 -12.57
C GLN A 399 -17.35 -20.57 -12.04
N LYS A 400 -17.51 -20.44 -10.73
CA LYS A 400 -18.15 -19.28 -10.11
C LYS A 400 -17.16 -18.50 -9.25
N LYS A 401 -17.07 -17.18 -9.43
CA LYS A 401 -16.34 -16.32 -8.50
C LYS A 401 -16.97 -16.38 -7.10
N ILE A 402 -16.18 -16.70 -6.09
CA ILE A 402 -16.63 -16.81 -4.69
C ILE A 402 -16.06 -15.70 -3.80
N ALA A 403 -14.92 -15.11 -4.14
CA ALA A 403 -14.35 -13.98 -3.40
C ALA A 403 -13.58 -13.01 -4.32
N SER A 404 -13.40 -11.77 -3.84
CA SER A 404 -12.55 -10.77 -4.48
C SER A 404 -11.75 -10.03 -3.41
N GLY A 405 -10.42 -10.09 -3.51
CA GLY A 405 -9.51 -9.29 -2.71
C GLY A 405 -8.98 -8.06 -3.47
N ALA A 406 -8.02 -7.36 -2.87
CA ALA A 406 -7.38 -6.19 -3.47
C ALA A 406 -6.49 -6.54 -4.69
N TYR A 407 -5.90 -7.74 -4.69
CA TYR A 407 -4.91 -8.18 -5.70
C TYR A 407 -5.33 -9.44 -6.47
N ALA A 408 -6.23 -10.24 -5.91
CA ALA A 408 -6.68 -11.51 -6.50
C ALA A 408 -8.20 -11.69 -6.40
N HIS A 409 -8.76 -12.55 -7.24
CA HIS A 409 -10.07 -13.13 -7.01
C HIS A 409 -9.94 -14.63 -6.75
N VAL A 410 -10.94 -15.20 -6.06
CA VAL A 410 -11.02 -16.65 -5.84
C VAL A 410 -12.26 -17.16 -6.54
N LEU A 411 -12.10 -18.19 -7.37
CA LEU A 411 -13.18 -18.90 -8.03
C LEU A 411 -13.38 -20.27 -7.39
N TYR A 412 -14.64 -20.68 -7.26
CA TYR A 412 -15.01 -22.08 -7.17
C TYR A 412 -14.85 -22.74 -8.54
N GLY A 413 -14.32 -23.95 -8.54
CA GLY A 413 -14.20 -24.78 -9.72
C GLY A 413 -14.01 -26.25 -9.38
N THR A 414 -13.62 -27.05 -10.36
CA THR A 414 -13.32 -28.47 -10.18
C THR A 414 -11.95 -28.83 -10.75
N TYR A 415 -11.20 -29.66 -10.04
CA TYR A 415 -10.01 -30.34 -10.56
C TYR A 415 -10.30 -31.85 -10.66
N LYS A 416 -10.31 -32.41 -11.88
CA LYS A 416 -10.68 -33.82 -12.13
C LYS A 416 -11.99 -34.23 -11.45
N GLY A 417 -13.00 -33.34 -11.49
CA GLY A 417 -14.31 -33.53 -10.85
C GLY A 417 -14.34 -33.29 -9.34
N THR A 418 -13.20 -33.05 -8.68
CA THR A 418 -13.15 -32.71 -7.25
C THR A 418 -13.29 -31.20 -7.05
N PRO A 419 -14.16 -30.72 -6.14
CA PRO A 419 -14.30 -29.29 -5.85
C PRO A 419 -12.99 -28.63 -5.37
N VAL A 420 -12.65 -27.49 -5.94
CA VAL A 420 -11.44 -26.69 -5.62
C VAL A 420 -11.73 -25.19 -5.57
N ALA A 421 -10.87 -24.46 -4.86
CA ALA A 421 -10.80 -23.00 -4.91
C ALA A 421 -9.59 -22.58 -5.77
N ILE A 422 -9.80 -21.65 -6.70
CA ILE A 422 -8.79 -21.21 -7.67
C ILE A 422 -8.52 -19.74 -7.41
N LYS A 423 -7.35 -19.42 -6.85
CA LYS A 423 -6.90 -18.05 -6.59
C LYS A 423 -6.13 -17.56 -7.81
N LYS A 424 -6.56 -16.43 -8.38
CA LYS A 424 -5.97 -15.82 -9.58
C LYS A 424 -5.80 -14.32 -9.40
N LEU A 425 -4.66 -13.77 -9.83
CA LEU A 425 -4.39 -12.34 -9.79
C LEU A 425 -5.35 -11.55 -10.70
N LEU A 426 -5.68 -10.32 -10.31
CA LEU A 426 -6.51 -9.44 -11.12
C LEU A 426 -5.70 -8.94 -12.33
N SER A 427 -6.21 -9.19 -13.55
CA SER A 427 -5.54 -8.83 -14.82
C SER A 427 -5.15 -7.35 -14.93
N SER A 428 -5.81 -6.46 -14.18
CA SER A 428 -5.52 -5.02 -14.12
C SER A 428 -4.42 -4.62 -13.13
N ARG A 429 -3.86 -5.58 -12.38
CA ARG A 429 -2.85 -5.37 -11.32
C ARG A 429 -1.71 -6.41 -11.35
N VAL A 430 -1.46 -7.03 -12.51
CA VAL A 430 -0.39 -8.01 -12.65
C VAL A 430 0.95 -7.28 -12.86
N GLY A 431 1.65 -6.99 -11.78
CA GLY A 431 3.07 -6.62 -11.79
C GLY A 431 3.97 -7.81 -11.49
N VAL A 432 5.27 -7.63 -11.68
CA VAL A 432 6.29 -8.65 -11.35
C VAL A 432 6.25 -9.02 -9.86
N SER A 433 6.06 -8.02 -8.99
CA SER A 433 5.98 -8.20 -7.53
C SER A 433 4.78 -9.05 -7.12
N GLU A 434 3.60 -8.80 -7.69
CA GLU A 434 2.39 -9.56 -7.37
C GLU A 434 2.47 -11.01 -7.84
N VAL A 435 3.04 -11.25 -9.02
CA VAL A 435 3.30 -12.61 -9.52
C VAL A 435 4.30 -13.32 -8.62
N GLN A 436 5.40 -12.67 -8.25
CA GLN A 436 6.40 -13.24 -7.34
C GLN A 436 5.79 -13.57 -5.98
N GLY A 437 4.97 -12.67 -5.41
CA GLY A 437 4.27 -12.93 -4.15
C GLY A 437 3.35 -14.16 -4.20
N LEU A 438 2.65 -14.39 -5.33
CA LEU A 438 1.85 -15.60 -5.50
C LEU A 438 2.70 -16.86 -5.67
N ILE A 439 3.86 -16.76 -6.33
CA ILE A 439 4.83 -17.87 -6.43
C ILE A 439 5.31 -18.25 -5.02
N ASP A 440 5.72 -17.26 -4.23
CA ASP A 440 6.23 -17.48 -2.87
C ASP A 440 5.13 -18.07 -1.97
N GLU A 441 3.89 -17.60 -2.10
CA GLU A 441 2.73 -18.18 -1.39
C GLU A 441 2.50 -19.66 -1.77
N ILE A 442 2.58 -20.01 -3.07
CA ILE A 442 2.43 -21.40 -3.52
C ILE A 442 3.55 -22.27 -2.95
N LYS A 443 4.80 -21.80 -2.97
CA LYS A 443 5.95 -22.53 -2.42
C LYS A 443 5.79 -22.78 -0.92
N LEU A 444 5.37 -21.75 -0.18
CA LEU A 444 5.13 -21.86 1.25
C LEU A 444 4.01 -22.86 1.54
N LEU A 445 2.87 -22.75 0.84
CA LEU A 445 1.76 -23.69 0.96
C LEU A 445 2.15 -25.14 0.62
N ALA A 446 3.02 -25.33 -0.37
CA ALA A 446 3.50 -26.64 -0.76
C ALA A 446 4.35 -27.33 0.33
N SER A 447 4.99 -26.53 1.21
CA SER A 447 5.76 -27.05 2.35
C SER A 447 4.88 -27.57 3.48
N PHE A 448 3.58 -27.22 3.50
CA PHE A 448 2.70 -27.55 4.61
C PHE A 448 2.07 -28.93 4.50
N THR A 449 2.11 -29.65 5.62
CA THR A 449 1.46 -30.94 5.85
C THR A 449 0.72 -30.89 7.18
N SER A 450 -0.41 -30.19 7.21
CA SER A 450 -1.28 -30.09 8.39
C SER A 450 -2.75 -30.23 8.02
N PRO A 451 -3.56 -30.96 8.81
CA PRO A 451 -5.00 -31.05 8.58
C PRO A 451 -5.72 -29.72 8.86
N TYR A 452 -5.08 -28.77 9.56
CA TYR A 452 -5.67 -27.49 9.98
C TYR A 452 -5.21 -26.30 9.13
N VAL A 453 -4.47 -26.55 8.06
CA VAL A 453 -4.08 -25.54 7.06
C VAL A 453 -4.70 -25.94 5.72
N VAL A 454 -5.22 -24.97 4.97
CA VAL A 454 -5.82 -25.22 3.65
C VAL A 454 -4.76 -25.83 2.73
N LYS A 455 -5.07 -27.01 2.19
CA LYS A 455 -4.15 -27.78 1.36
C LYS A 455 -4.02 -27.22 -0.05
N LEU A 456 -2.77 -27.09 -0.50
CA LEU A 456 -2.44 -26.90 -1.92
C LEU A 456 -2.76 -28.17 -2.71
N VAL A 457 -3.57 -28.02 -3.77
CA VAL A 457 -3.80 -29.09 -4.76
C VAL A 457 -2.74 -29.01 -5.86
N GLY A 458 -2.37 -27.80 -6.27
CA GLY A 458 -1.29 -27.51 -7.21
C GLY A 458 -1.43 -26.11 -7.81
N CYS A 459 -0.76 -25.86 -8.93
CA CYS A 459 -0.88 -24.60 -9.66
C CYS A 459 -0.87 -24.83 -11.17
N CYS A 460 -1.40 -23.89 -11.93
CA CYS A 460 -1.40 -23.96 -13.39
C CYS A 460 -1.19 -22.58 -14.00
N TRP A 461 -0.52 -22.55 -15.15
CA TRP A 461 -0.18 -21.33 -15.87
C TRP A 461 0.21 -21.67 -17.32
N ASP A 462 -0.12 -20.76 -18.23
CA ASP A 462 0.47 -20.70 -19.58
C ASP A 462 1.57 -19.64 -19.63
N GLN A 463 1.35 -18.51 -18.96
CA GLN A 463 2.29 -17.41 -18.77
C GLN A 463 2.28 -16.98 -17.29
N PRO A 464 3.35 -16.33 -16.77
CA PRO A 464 3.42 -15.93 -15.35
C PRO A 464 2.24 -15.06 -14.91
N SER A 465 1.70 -14.23 -15.81
CA SER A 465 0.53 -13.39 -15.55
C SER A 465 -0.77 -14.16 -15.33
N ASP A 466 -0.84 -15.41 -15.81
CA ASP A 466 -2.01 -16.28 -15.74
C ASP A 466 -1.89 -17.31 -14.61
N LEU A 467 -0.90 -17.15 -13.71
CA LEU A 467 -0.70 -18.08 -12.60
C LEU A 467 -1.95 -18.23 -11.74
N GLU A 468 -2.41 -19.47 -11.65
CA GLU A 468 -3.55 -19.91 -10.85
C GLU A 468 -3.06 -20.84 -9.73
N CYS A 469 -3.35 -20.47 -8.49
CA CYS A 469 -3.11 -21.31 -7.31
C CYS A 469 -4.40 -22.10 -7.01
N VAL A 470 -4.30 -23.43 -7.02
CA VAL A 470 -5.43 -24.35 -6.84
C VAL A 470 -5.37 -24.96 -5.44
N LEU A 471 -6.37 -24.65 -4.64
CA LEU A 471 -6.51 -25.02 -3.23
C LEU A 471 -7.70 -25.97 -3.04
N GLU A 472 -7.69 -26.72 -1.94
CA GLU A 472 -8.89 -27.45 -1.57
C GLU A 472 -10.05 -26.50 -1.29
N TYR A 473 -11.26 -26.90 -1.69
CA TYR A 473 -12.46 -26.12 -1.41
C TYR A 473 -12.96 -26.37 0.02
N MET A 474 -13.38 -25.30 0.70
CA MET A 474 -13.97 -25.30 2.06
C MET A 474 -15.42 -24.83 1.94
N ASN A 475 -16.37 -25.76 2.13
CA ASN A 475 -17.75 -25.57 1.66
C ASN A 475 -18.63 -24.66 2.52
N ALA A 476 -18.19 -24.30 3.73
CA ALA A 476 -18.95 -23.43 4.64
C ALA A 476 -18.45 -21.97 4.64
N GLY A 477 -17.49 -21.61 3.78
CA GLY A 477 -16.99 -20.23 3.67
C GLY A 477 -16.11 -19.82 4.85
N ASP A 478 -15.95 -18.51 5.08
CA ASP A 478 -15.11 -17.99 6.17
C ASP A 478 -15.86 -17.82 7.49
N LEU A 479 -15.13 -17.82 8.60
CA LEU A 479 -15.67 -17.72 9.95
C LEU A 479 -16.39 -16.38 10.18
N ARG A 480 -15.95 -15.27 9.58
CA ARG A 480 -16.59 -13.97 9.78
C ARG A 480 -18.01 -13.98 9.25
N ASP A 481 -18.18 -14.45 8.02
CA ASP A 481 -19.49 -14.52 7.37
C ASP A 481 -20.41 -15.54 8.10
N ASN A 482 -19.86 -16.62 8.66
CA ASN A 482 -20.61 -17.54 9.53
C ASN A 482 -21.09 -16.88 10.84
N LEU A 483 -20.26 -16.05 11.47
CA LEU A 483 -20.63 -15.30 12.67
C LEU A 483 -21.72 -14.26 12.39
N ILE A 484 -21.75 -13.67 11.18
CA ILE A 484 -22.83 -12.77 10.75
C ILE A 484 -24.12 -13.55 10.50
N ALA A 485 -24.02 -14.73 9.88
CA ALA A 485 -25.18 -15.50 9.44
C ALA A 485 -25.87 -16.29 10.57
N ARG A 486 -25.14 -16.69 11.61
CA ARG A 486 -25.63 -17.54 12.69
C ARG A 486 -25.77 -16.76 13.99
N THR A 487 -26.85 -16.99 14.73
CA THR A 487 -26.97 -16.45 16.09
C THR A 487 -26.03 -17.18 17.05
N ALA A 488 -25.78 -16.59 18.23
CA ALA A 488 -25.00 -17.25 19.28
C ALA A 488 -25.65 -18.55 19.82
N VAL A 489 -26.96 -18.72 19.59
CA VAL A 489 -27.69 -19.94 19.91
C VAL A 489 -27.44 -21.01 18.85
N ASP A 490 -27.45 -20.63 17.57
CA ASP A 490 -27.23 -21.55 16.46
C ASP A 490 -25.78 -22.02 16.39
N PHE A 491 -24.81 -21.13 16.67
CA PHE A 491 -23.39 -21.47 16.70
C PHE A 491 -22.94 -21.67 18.16
N THR A 492 -23.15 -22.88 18.66
CA THR A 492 -22.93 -23.21 20.08
C THR A 492 -21.46 -23.15 20.49
N TRP A 493 -21.20 -22.99 21.79
CA TRP A 493 -19.83 -23.04 22.32
C TRP A 493 -19.11 -24.35 22.03
N ASN A 494 -19.83 -25.47 21.97
CA ASN A 494 -19.23 -26.74 21.59
C ASN A 494 -18.64 -26.68 20.18
N GLU A 495 -19.38 -26.16 19.20
CA GLU A 495 -18.85 -25.97 17.84
C GLU A 495 -17.71 -24.94 17.80
N LYS A 496 -17.85 -23.82 18.52
CA LYS A 496 -16.80 -22.78 18.61
C LYS A 496 -15.50 -23.33 19.19
N ILE A 497 -15.56 -24.21 20.18
CA ILE A 497 -14.38 -24.86 20.77
C ILE A 497 -13.65 -25.75 19.75
N HIS A 498 -14.36 -26.41 18.83
CA HIS A 498 -13.72 -27.16 17.75
C HIS A 498 -13.01 -26.24 16.75
N VAL A 499 -13.60 -25.08 16.44
CA VAL A 499 -12.94 -24.04 15.63
C VAL A 499 -11.69 -23.50 16.34
N ILE A 500 -11.79 -23.23 17.64
CA ILE A 500 -10.66 -22.80 18.48
C ILE A 500 -9.54 -23.84 18.45
N ALA A 501 -9.86 -25.12 18.65
CA ALA A 501 -8.88 -26.20 18.63
C ALA A 501 -8.15 -26.27 17.28
N ALA A 502 -8.88 -26.15 16.18
CA ALA A 502 -8.31 -26.18 14.84
C ALA A 502 -7.37 -24.97 14.58
N ILE A 503 -7.77 -23.76 14.97
CA ILE A 503 -6.91 -22.56 14.81
C ILE A 503 -5.63 -22.71 15.62
N VAL A 504 -5.73 -23.13 16.88
CA VAL A 504 -4.57 -23.25 17.77
C VAL A 504 -3.64 -24.38 17.31
N ASP A 505 -4.18 -25.51 16.84
CA ASP A 505 -3.36 -26.59 16.28
C ASP A 505 -2.70 -26.19 14.96
N ALA A 506 -3.35 -25.37 14.13
CA ALA A 506 -2.73 -24.77 12.95
C ALA A 506 -1.58 -23.83 13.31
N LEU A 507 -1.77 -22.94 14.28
CA LEU A 507 -0.71 -22.04 14.76
C LEU A 507 0.44 -22.80 15.39
N ALA A 508 0.17 -23.81 16.21
CA ALA A 508 1.21 -24.65 16.81
C ALA A 508 2.05 -25.38 15.75
N TYR A 509 1.41 -25.80 14.65
CA TYR A 509 2.10 -26.36 13.49
C TYR A 509 2.98 -25.31 12.78
N LEU A 510 2.44 -24.15 12.44
CA LEU A 510 3.18 -23.08 11.75
C LEU A 510 4.37 -22.57 12.57
N HIS A 511 4.15 -22.29 13.86
CA HIS A 511 5.16 -21.79 14.78
C HIS A 511 6.26 -22.82 15.10
N SER A 512 6.06 -24.10 14.74
CA SER A 512 7.11 -25.12 14.80
C SER A 512 8.08 -25.09 13.60
N MET A 513 7.70 -24.40 12.51
CA MET A 513 8.46 -24.34 11.24
C MET A 513 8.95 -22.92 10.92
N PRO A 514 9.43 -22.17 11.93
CA PRO A 514 9.60 -20.71 11.89
C PRO A 514 8.65 -19.89 11.00
N VAL A 515 7.37 -20.25 10.86
CA VAL A 515 6.42 -19.49 10.03
C VAL A 515 5.50 -18.64 10.90
N ILE A 516 5.40 -17.34 10.59
CA ILE A 516 4.43 -16.42 11.20
C ILE A 516 3.33 -16.15 10.18
N HIS A 517 2.05 -16.22 10.59
CA HIS A 517 0.92 -16.00 9.68
C HIS A 517 0.82 -14.52 9.26
N ARG A 518 0.96 -13.57 10.21
CA ARG A 518 0.99 -12.10 10.01
C ARG A 518 -0.32 -11.42 9.58
N ASP A 519 -1.34 -12.16 9.18
CA ASP A 519 -2.67 -11.64 8.81
C ASP A 519 -3.79 -12.53 9.40
N LEU A 520 -3.60 -13.02 10.62
CA LEU A 520 -4.59 -13.87 11.27
C LEU A 520 -5.84 -13.05 11.64
N LYS A 521 -6.99 -13.44 11.09
CA LYS A 521 -8.32 -12.83 11.34
C LYS A 521 -9.43 -13.81 10.98
N SER A 522 -10.66 -13.57 11.44
CA SER A 522 -11.80 -14.46 11.17
C SER A 522 -12.09 -14.68 9.68
N ARG A 523 -11.78 -13.73 8.81
CA ARG A 523 -11.90 -13.91 7.34
C ARG A 523 -10.90 -14.91 6.74
N ASN A 524 -9.81 -15.19 7.46
CA ASN A 524 -8.76 -16.12 7.05
C ASN A 524 -8.88 -17.48 7.77
N VAL A 525 -10.01 -17.73 8.45
CA VAL A 525 -10.39 -19.04 8.98
C VAL A 525 -11.54 -19.58 8.12
N LEU A 526 -11.28 -20.62 7.33
CA LEU A 526 -12.30 -21.26 6.51
C LEU A 526 -12.92 -22.44 7.23
N LEU A 527 -14.22 -22.62 7.08
CA LEU A 527 -14.99 -23.69 7.67
C LEU A 527 -15.40 -24.71 6.61
N ASP A 528 -15.49 -25.97 7.02
CA ASP A 528 -16.04 -27.04 6.21
C ASP A 528 -16.87 -27.98 7.08
N SER A 529 -17.97 -28.46 6.51
CA SER A 529 -18.92 -29.37 7.19
C SER A 529 -18.32 -30.71 7.61
N VAL A 530 -17.22 -31.14 6.98
CA VAL A 530 -16.57 -32.44 7.20
C VAL A 530 -15.12 -32.25 7.66
N LYS A 531 -14.39 -31.32 7.04
CA LYS A 531 -12.94 -31.15 7.27
C LYS A 531 -12.59 -30.27 8.47
N SER A 532 -13.59 -29.76 9.19
CA SER A 532 -13.43 -28.77 10.27
C SER A 532 -12.89 -27.43 9.77
N ALA A 533 -12.44 -26.56 10.69
CA ALA A 533 -11.86 -25.26 10.38
C ALA A 533 -10.40 -25.38 9.93
N LYS A 534 -9.97 -24.51 9.02
CA LYS A 534 -8.57 -24.41 8.55
C LYS A 534 -8.14 -22.98 8.32
N LEU A 535 -6.86 -22.69 8.52
CA LEU A 535 -6.25 -21.39 8.20
C LEU A 535 -5.89 -21.28 6.71
N THR A 536 -6.03 -20.08 6.16
CA THR A 536 -5.76 -19.73 4.76
C THR A 536 -5.09 -18.36 4.63
N ASP A 537 -4.70 -18.01 3.40
CA ASP A 537 -4.17 -16.70 2.99
C ASP A 537 -2.79 -16.40 3.58
N PHE A 538 -1.79 -17.08 3.02
CA PHE A 538 -0.39 -16.99 3.42
C PHE A 538 0.41 -16.00 2.55
N GLY A 539 -0.27 -15.16 1.77
CA GLY A 539 0.36 -14.23 0.82
C GLY A 539 1.25 -13.15 1.47
N VAL A 540 1.19 -13.01 2.79
CA VAL A 540 2.09 -12.15 3.59
C VAL A 540 2.87 -12.93 4.65
N SER A 541 2.71 -14.25 4.71
CA SER A 541 3.43 -15.10 5.64
C SER A 541 4.86 -15.31 5.16
N LYS A 542 5.82 -15.34 6.09
CA LYS A 542 7.25 -15.54 5.78
C LYS A 542 7.89 -16.41 6.86
N GLU A 543 8.98 -17.09 6.48
CA GLU A 543 9.95 -17.62 7.44
C GLU A 543 10.43 -16.49 8.35
N ASP A 544 10.72 -16.80 9.62
CA ASP A 544 11.10 -15.91 10.73
C ASP A 544 12.36 -15.05 10.43
N THR A 545 12.20 -14.16 9.46
CA THR A 545 13.18 -13.23 8.92
C THR A 545 12.67 -11.83 9.22
N GLN A 546 13.56 -11.01 9.76
CA GLN A 546 13.30 -9.66 10.27
C GLN A 546 13.14 -8.63 9.13
N GLU A 547 12.22 -8.89 8.20
CA GLU A 547 11.86 -7.96 7.12
C GLU A 547 10.52 -7.26 7.39
N THR A 548 10.47 -5.96 7.13
CA THR A 548 9.27 -5.12 7.19
C THR A 548 8.30 -5.45 6.05
N MET A 549 7.01 -5.53 6.39
CA MET A 549 5.91 -5.69 5.43
C MET A 549 5.00 -4.46 5.50
N THR A 550 4.53 -3.97 4.35
CA THR A 550 3.51 -2.91 4.27
C THR A 550 2.20 -3.40 4.90
N VAL A 551 1.70 -2.67 5.89
CA VAL A 551 0.43 -2.95 6.54
C VAL A 551 -0.72 -2.88 5.53
N GLY A 552 -1.45 -3.98 5.36
CA GLY A 552 -2.61 -4.07 4.49
C GLY A 552 -3.80 -3.26 5.03
N VAL A 553 -4.53 -2.62 4.10
CA VAL A 553 -5.76 -1.89 4.41
C VAL A 553 -6.82 -2.87 4.93
N GLY A 554 -7.13 -2.82 6.23
CA GLY A 554 -8.32 -3.47 6.81
C GLY A 554 -8.13 -4.52 7.92
N THR A 555 -6.90 -4.84 8.36
CA THR A 555 -6.65 -5.85 9.43
C THR A 555 -6.36 -5.26 10.83
N TYR A 556 -6.37 -3.94 11.01
CA TYR A 556 -5.85 -3.29 12.22
C TYR A 556 -6.48 -3.73 13.55
N ARG A 557 -7.75 -4.13 13.56
CA ARG A 557 -8.47 -4.59 14.77
C ARG A 557 -7.96 -5.92 15.32
N TRP A 558 -7.18 -6.67 14.54
CA TRP A 558 -6.56 -7.93 14.96
C TRP A 558 -5.06 -7.79 15.28
N MET A 559 -4.47 -6.61 15.02
CA MET A 559 -3.02 -6.41 15.14
C MET A 559 -2.61 -6.14 16.58
N ALA A 560 -1.50 -6.74 16.98
CA ALA A 560 -0.92 -6.55 18.31
C ALA A 560 -0.32 -5.13 18.48
N PRO A 561 -0.24 -4.60 19.71
CA PRO A 561 0.30 -3.26 19.99
C PRO A 561 1.70 -3.03 19.41
N GLU A 562 2.59 -4.01 19.53
CA GLU A 562 3.98 -3.93 19.04
C GLU A 562 4.06 -3.90 17.51
N ILE A 563 3.10 -4.54 16.83
CA ILE A 563 3.00 -4.49 15.36
C ILE A 563 2.52 -3.11 14.93
N LEU A 564 1.55 -2.53 15.63
CA LEU A 564 1.05 -1.19 15.36
C LEU A 564 2.10 -0.09 15.64
N GLN A 565 3.14 -0.38 16.44
CA GLN A 565 4.20 0.57 16.80
C GLN A 565 5.48 0.46 15.94
N VAL A 566 6.02 -0.76 15.76
CA VAL A 566 7.40 -0.98 15.26
C VAL A 566 7.46 -1.93 14.04
N ASN A 567 6.32 -2.44 13.56
CA ASN A 567 6.25 -3.41 12.44
C ASN A 567 7.14 -4.66 12.63
N HIS A 568 7.46 -5.03 13.88
CA HIS A 568 8.27 -6.21 14.20
C HIS A 568 7.39 -7.42 14.51
N TYR A 569 7.21 -8.31 13.53
CA TYR A 569 6.38 -9.51 13.68
C TYR A 569 7.14 -10.63 14.39
N SER A 570 6.53 -11.17 15.44
CA SER A 570 6.92 -12.41 16.09
C SER A 570 5.72 -13.37 16.13
N VAL A 571 5.95 -14.64 16.49
CA VAL A 571 4.88 -15.62 16.71
C VAL A 571 3.87 -15.15 17.79
N ALA A 572 4.27 -14.28 18.72
CA ALA A 572 3.40 -13.70 19.74
C ALA A 572 2.36 -12.73 19.15
N ALA A 573 2.61 -12.15 17.98
CA ALA A 573 1.64 -11.30 17.28
C ALA A 573 0.44 -12.12 16.77
N ASP A 574 0.68 -13.32 16.22
CA ASP A 574 -0.40 -14.24 15.83
C ASP A 574 -1.24 -14.64 17.05
N MET A 575 -0.62 -14.79 18.23
CA MET A 575 -1.34 -15.11 19.46
C MET A 575 -2.27 -13.98 19.91
N PHE A 576 -1.86 -12.72 19.75
CA PHE A 576 -2.74 -11.58 19.99
C PHE A 576 -3.93 -11.56 19.01
N SER A 577 -3.65 -11.76 17.72
CA SER A 577 -4.70 -11.85 16.69
C SER A 577 -5.67 -13.00 16.95
N PHE A 578 -5.19 -14.13 17.47
CA PHE A 578 -6.03 -15.23 17.91
C PHE A 578 -6.94 -14.80 19.09
N GLY A 579 -6.42 -14.04 20.06
CA GLY A 579 -7.22 -13.44 21.12
C GLY A 579 -8.36 -12.53 20.60
N MET A 580 -8.12 -11.80 19.51
CA MET A 580 -9.15 -11.01 18.84
C MET A 580 -10.23 -11.88 18.19
N ILE A 581 -9.85 -13.00 17.56
CA ILE A 581 -10.81 -13.99 17.03
C ILE A 581 -11.68 -14.59 18.15
N LEU A 582 -11.12 -14.83 19.34
CA LEU A 582 -11.89 -15.31 20.50
C LEU A 582 -12.99 -14.32 20.91
N SER A 583 -12.72 -13.01 20.83
CA SER A 583 -13.75 -11.99 21.05
C SER A 583 -14.84 -12.01 19.96
N GLU A 584 -14.47 -12.28 18.70
CA GLU A 584 -15.45 -12.43 17.62
C GLU A 584 -16.32 -13.68 17.80
N LEU A 585 -15.73 -14.80 18.20
CA LEU A 585 -16.47 -16.04 18.48
C LEU A 585 -17.48 -15.86 19.62
N ASP A 586 -17.15 -15.03 20.61
CA ASP A 586 -18.06 -14.72 21.71
C ASP A 586 -19.15 -13.72 21.27
N THR A 587 -18.75 -12.57 20.73
CA THR A 587 -19.66 -11.44 20.48
C THR A 587 -20.36 -11.47 19.12
N HIS A 588 -19.88 -12.29 18.17
CA HIS A 588 -20.25 -12.31 16.74
C HIS A 588 -20.03 -10.97 16.00
N ASN A 589 -19.41 -9.99 16.66
CA ASN A 589 -19.09 -8.69 16.14
C ASN A 589 -17.60 -8.59 15.86
N ILE A 590 -17.21 -7.65 14.99
CA ILE A 590 -15.80 -7.31 14.81
C ILE A 590 -15.21 -6.80 16.14
N PRO A 591 -13.91 -7.01 16.43
CA PRO A 591 -13.32 -6.57 17.69
C PRO A 591 -13.53 -5.06 17.90
N TYR A 592 -13.87 -4.66 19.11
CA TYR A 592 -14.14 -3.26 19.51
C TYR A 592 -15.35 -2.59 18.83
N ALA A 593 -16.31 -3.36 18.28
CA ALA A 593 -17.51 -2.79 17.65
C ALA A 593 -18.41 -1.99 18.59
N ASP A 594 -18.42 -2.35 19.87
CA ASP A 594 -19.22 -1.78 20.94
C ASP A 594 -18.55 -0.58 21.63
N VAL A 595 -17.29 -0.29 21.30
CA VAL A 595 -16.56 0.85 21.89
C VAL A 595 -16.99 2.14 21.22
N THR A 596 -17.52 3.07 22.02
CA THR A 596 -18.03 4.37 21.56
C THR A 596 -17.27 5.54 22.16
N ASN A 597 -17.29 6.68 21.48
CA ASN A 597 -16.69 7.91 21.97
C ASN A 597 -17.56 8.49 23.11
N PRO A 598 -17.02 8.66 24.33
CA PRO A 598 -17.78 9.14 25.49
C PRO A 598 -18.44 10.51 25.29
N LYS A 599 -17.92 11.34 24.38
CA LYS A 599 -18.42 12.71 24.15
C LYS A 599 -19.66 12.76 23.26
N ASN A 600 -19.87 11.77 22.39
CA ASN A 600 -20.95 11.82 21.41
C ASN A 600 -21.70 10.49 21.20
N GLY A 601 -21.31 9.42 21.90
CA GLY A 601 -21.93 8.10 21.83
C GLY A 601 -21.77 7.36 20.49
N LYS A 602 -20.99 7.89 19.54
CA LYS A 602 -20.76 7.24 18.24
C LYS A 602 -19.65 6.19 18.33
N PRO A 603 -19.69 5.12 17.51
CA PRO A 603 -18.61 4.13 17.45
C PRO A 603 -17.24 4.80 17.18
N LEU A 604 -16.19 4.26 17.80
CA LEU A 604 -14.83 4.73 17.53
C LEU A 604 -14.41 4.40 16.10
N VAL A 605 -13.73 5.35 15.46
CA VAL A 605 -13.05 5.13 14.18
C VAL A 605 -11.83 4.23 14.40
N ASP A 606 -11.45 3.47 13.36
CA ASP A 606 -10.36 2.47 13.46
C ASP A 606 -9.04 3.07 13.96
N THR A 607 -8.72 4.31 13.58
CA THR A 607 -7.51 5.00 14.05
C THR A 607 -7.51 5.28 15.55
N ALA A 608 -8.67 5.61 16.13
CA ALA A 608 -8.80 5.79 17.57
C ALA A 608 -8.63 4.47 18.31
N ILE A 609 -9.21 3.39 17.77
CA ILE A 609 -9.05 2.03 18.32
C ILE A 609 -7.57 1.64 18.31
N MET A 610 -6.86 1.81 17.18
CA MET A 610 -5.42 1.55 17.10
C MET A 610 -4.63 2.30 18.17
N SER A 611 -4.80 3.61 18.29
CA SER A 611 -4.09 4.41 19.31
C SER A 611 -4.41 3.96 20.72
N MET A 612 -5.65 3.57 21.00
CA MET A 612 -6.07 3.14 22.33
C MET A 612 -5.56 1.72 22.66
N VAL A 613 -5.44 0.82 21.67
CA VAL A 613 -4.80 -0.49 21.80
C VAL A 613 -3.30 -0.33 22.08
N ILE A 614 -2.61 0.51 21.30
CA ILE A 614 -1.19 0.87 21.51
C ILE A 614 -0.96 1.38 22.94
N ALA A 615 -1.85 2.22 23.44
CA ALA A 615 -1.77 2.78 24.79
C ALA A 615 -2.22 1.80 25.90
N GLY A 616 -2.73 0.61 25.54
CA GLY A 616 -3.28 -0.35 26.51
C GLY A 616 -4.55 0.13 27.22
N THR A 617 -5.24 1.12 26.67
CA THR A 617 -6.40 1.78 27.31
C THR A 617 -7.74 1.14 26.99
N ILE A 618 -7.81 0.26 25.98
CA ILE A 618 -8.99 -0.52 25.65
C ILE A 618 -8.64 -2.01 25.52
N LYS A 619 -9.63 -2.84 25.79
CA LYS A 619 -9.60 -4.29 25.57
C LYS A 619 -10.87 -4.71 24.84
N PRO A 620 -10.85 -5.79 24.04
CA PRO A 620 -12.04 -6.30 23.40
C PRO A 620 -13.04 -6.81 24.44
N THR A 621 -14.30 -6.88 24.05
CA THR A 621 -15.37 -7.34 24.92
C THR A 621 -15.41 -8.86 24.98
N PHE A 622 -15.57 -9.37 26.20
CA PHE A 622 -15.86 -10.76 26.49
C PHE A 622 -17.12 -10.84 27.36
N SER A 623 -18.21 -11.32 26.80
CA SER A 623 -19.52 -11.49 27.44
C SER A 623 -19.47 -12.55 28.53
N HIS A 624 -20.41 -12.54 29.48
CA HIS A 624 -20.48 -13.54 30.56
C HIS A 624 -20.86 -14.96 30.08
N THR A 625 -21.33 -15.12 28.85
CA THR A 625 -21.72 -16.43 28.30
C THR A 625 -20.52 -17.21 27.75
N MET A 626 -19.37 -16.55 27.57
CA MET A 626 -18.10 -17.18 27.25
C MET A 626 -17.62 -18.09 28.39
N PRO A 627 -17.30 -19.37 28.12
CA PRO A 627 -16.75 -20.27 29.13
C PRO A 627 -15.51 -19.66 29.77
N GLU A 628 -15.43 -19.76 31.10
CA GLU A 628 -14.41 -19.08 31.91
C GLU A 628 -12.99 -19.41 31.43
N TRP A 629 -12.72 -20.69 31.15
CA TRP A 629 -11.41 -21.12 30.66
C TRP A 629 -11.03 -20.54 29.29
N VAL A 630 -12.01 -20.27 28.42
CA VAL A 630 -11.77 -19.63 27.12
C VAL A 630 -11.54 -18.13 27.31
N ARG A 631 -12.27 -17.49 28.24
CA ARG A 631 -12.05 -16.09 28.59
C ARG A 631 -10.65 -15.87 29.15
N ASP A 632 -10.20 -16.71 30.06
CA ASP A 632 -8.85 -16.63 30.64
C ASP A 632 -7.76 -16.79 29.58
N MET A 633 -7.98 -17.72 28.64
CA MET A 633 -7.11 -17.89 27.48
C MET A 633 -7.09 -16.63 26.61
N ALA A 634 -8.25 -16.07 26.28
CA ALA A 634 -8.35 -14.86 25.48
C ALA A 634 -7.65 -13.67 26.15
N GLN A 635 -7.78 -13.52 27.46
CA GLN A 635 -7.12 -12.46 28.23
C GLN A 635 -5.59 -12.58 28.21
N GLN A 636 -5.05 -13.80 28.31
CA GLN A 636 -3.61 -14.06 28.20
C GLN A 636 -3.08 -13.77 26.79
N CYS A 637 -3.83 -14.16 25.75
CA CYS A 637 -3.47 -13.89 24.37
C CYS A 637 -3.33 -12.39 24.07
N ILE A 638 -4.13 -11.53 24.71
CA ILE A 638 -4.17 -10.08 24.45
C ILE A 638 -3.32 -9.26 25.42
N ALA A 639 -2.36 -9.91 26.11
CA ALA A 639 -1.42 -9.21 26.97
C ALA A 639 -0.65 -8.14 26.16
N THR A 640 -0.42 -6.98 26.79
CA THR A 640 0.26 -5.85 26.14
C THR A 640 1.70 -6.23 25.79
N ASP A 641 2.41 -6.84 26.74
CA ASP A 641 3.75 -7.38 26.51
C ASP A 641 3.65 -8.69 25.69
N PRO A 642 4.33 -8.80 24.53
CA PRO A 642 4.33 -10.03 23.75
C PRO A 642 4.90 -11.24 24.50
N GLU A 643 5.84 -11.05 25.43
CA GLU A 643 6.47 -12.16 26.18
C GLU A 643 5.53 -12.77 27.23
N ASP A 644 4.50 -12.04 27.66
CA ASP A 644 3.46 -12.52 28.57
C ASP A 644 2.42 -13.42 27.87
N ARG A 645 2.45 -13.50 26.54
CA ARG A 645 1.47 -14.26 25.76
C ARG A 645 1.84 -15.75 25.72
N PRO A 646 0.85 -16.64 25.83
CA PRO A 646 1.09 -18.08 25.75
C PRO A 646 1.47 -18.49 24.33
N THR A 647 2.34 -19.48 24.19
CA THR A 647 2.62 -20.06 22.87
C THR A 647 1.43 -20.86 22.34
N ALA A 648 1.30 -20.99 21.02
CA ALA A 648 0.27 -21.82 20.40
C ALA A 648 0.31 -23.28 20.89
N MET A 649 1.51 -23.83 21.11
CA MET A 649 1.70 -25.18 21.66
C MET A 649 1.13 -25.33 23.08
N MET A 650 1.33 -24.33 23.94
CA MET A 650 0.75 -24.32 25.29
C MET A 650 -0.79 -24.32 25.21
N LEU A 651 -1.36 -23.47 24.36
CA LEU A 651 -2.82 -23.40 24.22
C LEU A 651 -3.41 -24.67 23.61
N SER A 652 -2.74 -25.31 22.65
CA SER A 652 -3.19 -26.58 22.05
C SER A 652 -3.40 -27.64 23.13
N ASN A 653 -2.45 -27.75 24.06
CA ASN A 653 -2.54 -28.68 25.18
C ASN A 653 -3.70 -28.33 26.13
N VAL A 654 -3.93 -27.04 26.41
CA VAL A 654 -5.04 -26.58 27.24
C VAL A 654 -6.38 -26.96 26.61
N VAL A 655 -6.59 -26.61 25.34
CA VAL A 655 -7.84 -26.89 24.61
C VAL A 655 -8.12 -28.39 24.56
N ARG A 656 -7.13 -29.21 24.17
CA ARG A 656 -7.28 -30.68 24.12
C ARG A 656 -7.64 -31.28 25.46
N LYS A 657 -7.06 -30.76 26.56
CA LYS A 657 -7.38 -31.22 27.91
C LYS A 657 -8.82 -30.88 28.31
N GLN A 658 -9.32 -29.71 27.92
CA GLN A 658 -10.71 -29.31 28.20
C GLN A 658 -11.71 -30.11 27.37
N ILE A 659 -11.46 -30.31 26.08
CA ILE A 659 -12.31 -31.17 25.22
C ILE A 659 -12.42 -32.59 25.81
N LYS A 660 -11.31 -33.18 26.26
CA LYS A 660 -11.33 -34.51 26.90
C LYS A 660 -12.13 -34.53 28.21
N ARG A 661 -12.06 -33.47 29.01
CA ARG A 661 -12.81 -33.36 30.27
C ARG A 661 -14.31 -33.23 30.01
N GLU A 662 -14.70 -32.42 29.03
CA GLU A 662 -16.10 -32.26 28.63
C GLU A 662 -16.68 -33.57 28.06
N ALA A 663 -15.91 -34.29 27.23
CA ALA A 663 -16.31 -35.62 26.73
C ALA A 663 -16.55 -36.63 27.86
N HIS A 664 -15.63 -36.70 28.83
CA HIS A 664 -15.77 -37.59 29.99
C HIS A 664 -16.95 -37.20 30.90
N GLN A 665 -17.29 -35.90 31.01
CA GLN A 665 -18.45 -35.44 31.77
C GLN A 665 -19.78 -35.77 31.07
N LEU A 666 -19.76 -35.86 29.73
CA LEU A 666 -20.91 -36.22 28.90
C LEU A 666 -21.07 -37.74 28.69
N GLY A 667 -20.15 -38.56 29.20
CA GLY A 667 -20.19 -40.02 29.09
C GLY A 667 -19.89 -40.56 27.69
N VAL A 668 -19.15 -39.81 26.88
CA VAL A 668 -18.73 -40.15 25.52
C VAL A 668 -17.24 -40.45 25.46
#